data_AF-A0A250X8Q1-F1
#
_entry.id   AF-A0A250X8Q1-F1
#
_cell.length_a   1.000
_cell.length_b   1.000
_cell.length_c   1.000
_cell.angle_alpha   90.00
_cell.angle_beta   90.00
_cell.angle_gamma   90.00
#
_symmetry.space_group_name_H-M   'P 1'
#
loop_
_entity.id
_entity.type
_entity.pdbx_description
1 polymer ?
#
loop_
_entity_poly.entity_id
_entity_poly.type
_entity_poly.pdbx_seq_one_letter_code
_entity_poly.pdbx_strand_id
1 'polypeptide(L)'
;MPSLPGTENQHERDMVAQASELVSGLSSKEAKERLRCLKQIKNQVIGNKSKKICFLKAGAVRLLVSMLNSESDMEIKSQTATTLGSIASGTQEGVEQLLKLSGIDGLVQALSTQEFKVVEACVRSLKLLYVKAGFSLPHAPILAEKTLKLLIPLLGAYDLHPDLSSTAATLLAFCCRPEQQVILTRAPILEAARGMLLSNRKPLQTSALGLLSCLLLENPKACKLLLQTENRASSSEPCQLLVVLLVKLLKDWCSFTRFTASCCLTYLSTYKEEQSSLQDMKAGEEVESPAHITGCSRRLEEASSSSVNSFPALNVNLKDVLERSKVAVLPVLLRLLSEKEMQDLVPTVLAKLIENNEELQRAALDADAVKLLAMMLSPPSNSTPSASVPSSSSGNTVPLSSGSVGMTPPKQEGILKALCNLCMDQNTGRKQLLEAKVMQHILRCLEAPETGVRAAAAKCVMALSRSISNLRSGVMESGVVAVLCRLLTEDKCSRVQVNAAGALCNLGLEFSSVKEAVLSSGTLQHLVRMMSSTEDIEMRIQGCMALRNLAYKSDDSLKEIFMKAVTWPQMRSLIDSEELRLQGPAMCIVRNLCMGYEPSLQAVLNWGGSDLLACLEEKIDPTSCAHSSVVEHALYTVVNMLAGWEKQKEAVMQSNLPTMLMHILRTSPPATPASLQTLDLRVPALWCIINLVWLQGSMQSAVSLRVQKLRDLGIVEVLQNLQHSRNSRDVCERAKTAMDRIEAVKDFETSGDGNQASRDEDIIGPIMRASPW
;
A
#
# COMPACT_ATOMS: atom_id res chain seq x y z
N MET A 1 14.91 28.43 -51.88
CA MET A 1 14.99 27.35 -52.89
C MET A 1 14.57 26.05 -52.21
N PRO A 2 13.31 25.62 -52.34
CA PRO A 2 12.89 24.31 -51.87
C PRO A 2 13.42 23.24 -52.84
N SER A 3 13.99 22.17 -52.28
CA SER A 3 14.50 21.01 -53.02
C SER A 3 13.37 20.27 -53.75
N LEU A 4 13.65 19.84 -54.99
CA LEU A 4 12.71 19.15 -55.89
C LEU A 4 12.21 17.81 -55.30
N PRO A 5 10.93 17.42 -55.47
CA PRO A 5 10.33 16.21 -54.87
C PRO A 5 10.79 14.85 -55.46
N GLY A 6 11.77 14.84 -56.36
CA GLY A 6 12.19 13.64 -57.10
C GLY A 6 13.51 12.99 -56.64
N THR A 7 14.35 13.72 -55.90
CA THR A 7 15.72 13.27 -55.57
C THR A 7 15.79 12.38 -54.32
N GLU A 8 14.92 12.58 -53.33
CA GLU A 8 14.88 11.77 -52.10
C GLU A 8 14.45 10.31 -52.37
N ASN A 9 13.51 10.10 -53.30
CA ASN A 9 13.03 8.77 -53.69
C ASN A 9 14.08 7.97 -54.50
N GLN A 10 14.92 8.65 -55.30
CA GLN A 10 15.98 7.97 -56.05
C GLN A 10 17.14 7.57 -55.12
N HIS A 11 17.53 8.46 -54.20
CA HIS A 11 18.60 8.16 -53.24
C HIS A 11 18.24 6.98 -52.33
N GLU A 12 17.00 6.89 -51.83
CA GLU A 12 16.56 5.75 -51.04
C GLU A 12 16.55 4.45 -51.85
N ARG A 13 16.12 4.49 -53.12
CA ARG A 13 16.16 3.33 -54.03
C ARG A 13 17.58 2.84 -54.28
N ASP A 14 18.52 3.76 -54.51
CA ASP A 14 19.93 3.43 -54.73
C ASP A 14 20.55 2.81 -53.46
N MET A 15 20.20 3.33 -52.28
CA MET A 15 20.64 2.76 -51.00
C MET A 15 20.06 1.35 -50.75
N VAL A 16 18.80 1.11 -51.11
CA VAL A 16 18.19 -0.23 -51.01
C VAL A 16 18.80 -1.20 -52.02
N ALA A 17 19.16 -0.73 -53.22
CA ALA A 17 19.85 -1.53 -54.22
C ALA A 17 21.25 -1.97 -53.72
N GLN A 18 22.04 -1.04 -53.18
CA GLN A 18 23.33 -1.34 -52.55
C GLN A 18 23.19 -2.30 -51.36
N ALA A 19 22.14 -2.13 -50.54
CA ALA A 19 21.84 -3.06 -49.46
C ALA A 19 21.49 -4.46 -49.99
N SER A 20 20.73 -4.55 -51.08
CA SER A 20 20.32 -5.80 -51.72
C SER A 20 21.50 -6.57 -52.32
N GLU A 21 22.47 -5.87 -52.91
CA GLU A 21 23.71 -6.47 -53.42
C GLU A 21 24.48 -7.17 -52.29
N LEU A 22 24.72 -6.48 -51.18
CA LEU A 22 25.40 -7.05 -50.01
C LEU A 22 24.62 -8.20 -49.36
N VAL A 23 23.29 -8.11 -49.36
CA VAL A 23 22.41 -9.18 -48.84
C VAL A 23 22.44 -10.40 -49.74
N SER A 24 22.53 -10.23 -51.07
CA SER A 24 22.66 -11.36 -51.99
C SER A 24 23.97 -12.13 -51.80
N GLY A 25 25.07 -11.44 -51.46
CA GLY A 25 26.36 -12.05 -51.12
C GLY A 25 26.32 -12.97 -49.88
N LEU A 26 25.34 -12.82 -48.99
CA LEU A 26 25.13 -13.73 -47.85
C LEU A 26 24.76 -15.16 -48.29
N SER A 27 24.23 -15.32 -49.50
CA SER A 27 23.87 -16.63 -50.08
C SER A 27 25.00 -17.25 -50.91
N SER A 28 26.20 -16.63 -50.92
CA SER A 28 27.35 -17.16 -51.65
C SER A 28 27.79 -18.53 -51.12
N LYS A 29 28.26 -19.41 -52.01
CA LYS A 29 28.85 -20.70 -51.63
C LYS A 29 30.18 -20.53 -50.88
N GLU A 30 30.86 -19.41 -51.10
CA GLU A 30 32.16 -19.12 -50.49
C GLU A 30 32.02 -18.53 -49.08
N ALA A 31 32.57 -19.22 -48.08
CA ALA A 31 32.56 -18.79 -46.69
C ALA A 31 33.22 -17.41 -46.48
N LYS A 32 34.32 -17.13 -47.19
CA LYS A 32 35.03 -15.83 -47.13
C LYS A 32 34.15 -14.67 -47.59
N GLU A 33 33.35 -14.88 -48.64
CA GLU A 33 32.45 -13.86 -49.17
C GLU A 33 31.28 -13.61 -48.22
N ARG A 34 30.65 -14.68 -47.70
CA ARG A 34 29.60 -14.55 -46.67
C ARG A 34 30.10 -13.75 -45.47
N LEU A 35 31.30 -14.06 -44.97
CA LEU A 35 31.92 -13.37 -43.85
C LEU A 35 32.24 -11.89 -44.15
N ARG A 36 32.72 -11.59 -45.37
CA ARG A 36 32.97 -10.22 -45.84
C ARG A 36 31.66 -9.41 -45.84
N CYS A 37 30.60 -9.97 -46.44
CA CYS A 37 29.29 -9.33 -46.49
C CYS A 37 28.73 -9.07 -45.08
N LEU A 38 28.78 -10.05 -44.17
CA LEU A 38 28.34 -9.88 -42.78
C LEU A 38 29.07 -8.73 -42.08
N LYS A 39 30.41 -8.68 -42.20
CA LYS A 39 31.23 -7.61 -41.59
C LYS A 39 30.86 -6.24 -42.17
N GLN A 40 30.63 -6.14 -43.47
CA GLN A 40 30.22 -4.90 -44.13
C GLN A 40 28.82 -4.46 -43.71
N ILE A 41 27.83 -5.37 -43.72
CA ILE A 41 26.45 -5.06 -43.30
C ILE A 41 26.45 -4.55 -41.86
N LYS A 42 27.09 -5.27 -40.93
CA LYS A 42 27.21 -4.87 -39.52
C LYS A 42 27.74 -3.44 -39.38
N ASN A 43 28.86 -3.12 -40.04
CA ASN A 43 29.49 -1.81 -39.95
C ASN A 43 28.60 -0.69 -40.51
N GLN A 44 27.76 -1.00 -41.50
CA GLN A 44 26.84 -0.04 -42.11
C GLN A 44 25.59 0.23 -41.27
N VAL A 45 25.15 -0.72 -40.43
CA VAL A 45 23.91 -0.57 -39.65
C VAL A 45 24.12 -0.03 -38.24
N ILE A 46 25.34 -0.10 -37.69
CA ILE A 46 25.65 0.46 -36.37
C ILE A 46 25.42 1.97 -36.38
N GLY A 47 24.53 2.45 -35.51
CA GLY A 47 24.23 3.89 -35.35
C GLY A 47 23.39 4.53 -36.47
N ASN A 48 23.08 3.81 -37.57
CA ASN A 48 22.41 4.40 -38.73
C ASN A 48 21.00 3.82 -38.95
N LYS A 49 19.95 4.57 -38.56
CA LYS A 49 18.56 4.13 -38.66
C LYS A 49 18.09 3.93 -40.11
N SER A 50 18.46 4.82 -41.03
CA SER A 50 18.06 4.74 -42.44
C SER A 50 18.64 3.51 -43.14
N LYS A 51 19.92 3.21 -42.88
CA LYS A 51 20.57 2.01 -43.42
C LYS A 51 19.96 0.72 -42.86
N LYS A 52 19.62 0.67 -41.56
CA LYS A 52 18.88 -0.46 -40.98
C LYS A 52 17.60 -0.73 -41.77
N ILE A 53 16.79 0.30 -42.00
CA ILE A 53 15.54 0.19 -42.77
C ILE A 53 15.81 -0.32 -44.19
N CYS A 54 16.89 0.13 -44.86
CA CYS A 54 17.25 -0.36 -46.19
C CYS A 54 17.57 -1.87 -46.19
N PHE A 55 18.35 -2.36 -45.22
CA PHE A 55 18.64 -3.79 -45.09
C PHE A 55 17.42 -4.62 -44.68
N LEU A 56 16.49 -4.05 -43.89
CA LEU A 56 15.21 -4.66 -43.58
C LEU A 56 14.35 -4.83 -44.85
N LYS A 57 14.28 -3.79 -45.70
CA LYS A 57 13.57 -3.84 -46.99
C LYS A 57 14.21 -4.82 -47.97
N ALA A 58 15.54 -4.95 -47.94
CA ALA A 58 16.30 -5.92 -48.74
C ALA A 58 16.15 -7.38 -48.28
N GLY A 59 15.39 -7.66 -47.21
CA GLY A 59 15.14 -9.03 -46.74
C GLY A 59 16.28 -9.65 -45.93
N ALA A 60 17.19 -8.85 -45.39
CA ALA A 60 18.36 -9.34 -44.64
C ALA A 60 17.98 -10.24 -43.45
N VAL A 61 16.92 -9.91 -42.71
CA VAL A 61 16.50 -10.65 -41.49
C VAL A 61 16.19 -12.11 -41.81
N ARG A 62 15.47 -12.38 -42.90
CA ARG A 62 15.11 -13.75 -43.31
C ARG A 62 16.35 -14.59 -43.56
N LEU A 63 17.31 -14.07 -44.31
CA LEU A 63 18.54 -14.78 -44.63
C LEU A 63 19.41 -14.96 -43.39
N LEU A 64 19.53 -13.94 -42.53
CA LEU A 64 20.32 -14.04 -41.29
C LEU A 64 19.73 -15.06 -40.30
N VAL A 65 18.40 -15.13 -40.14
CA VAL A 65 17.77 -16.16 -39.31
C VAL A 65 17.99 -17.56 -39.90
N SER A 66 17.88 -17.71 -41.22
CA SER A 66 18.18 -18.98 -41.89
C SER A 66 19.63 -19.41 -41.66
N MET A 67 20.59 -18.49 -41.88
CA MET A 67 22.02 -18.74 -41.68
C MET A 67 22.34 -19.09 -40.23
N LEU A 68 21.69 -18.44 -39.27
CA LEU A 68 21.89 -18.74 -37.85
C LEU A 68 21.53 -20.19 -37.51
N ASN A 69 20.52 -20.75 -38.17
CA ASN A 69 20.09 -22.13 -37.95
C ASN A 69 20.90 -23.15 -38.76
N SER A 70 21.32 -22.82 -39.99
CA SER A 70 21.92 -23.78 -40.93
C SER A 70 23.45 -23.75 -41.02
N GLU A 71 24.10 -22.65 -40.67
CA GLU A 71 25.55 -22.48 -40.90
C GLU A 71 26.39 -23.33 -39.94
N SER A 72 27.40 -24.01 -40.49
CA SER A 72 28.33 -24.85 -39.72
C SER A 72 29.56 -24.09 -39.23
N ASP A 73 29.97 -23.04 -39.95
CA ASP A 73 31.10 -22.19 -39.57
C ASP A 73 30.73 -21.29 -38.38
N MET A 74 31.44 -21.45 -37.26
CA MET A 74 31.13 -20.73 -36.03
C MET A 74 31.51 -19.25 -36.07
N GLU A 75 32.51 -18.84 -36.87
CA GLU A 75 32.84 -17.42 -37.05
C GLU A 75 31.71 -16.72 -37.82
N ILE A 76 31.20 -17.36 -38.89
CA ILE A 76 30.07 -16.86 -39.66
C ILE A 76 28.81 -16.83 -38.78
N LYS A 77 28.55 -17.87 -38.00
CA LYS A 77 27.39 -17.93 -37.09
C LYS A 77 27.43 -16.82 -36.02
N SER A 78 28.60 -16.57 -35.42
CA SER A 78 28.81 -15.46 -34.47
C SER A 78 28.57 -14.07 -35.11
N GLN A 79 29.12 -13.83 -36.31
CA GLN A 79 28.86 -12.57 -37.02
C GLN A 79 27.41 -12.44 -37.49
N THR A 80 26.76 -13.55 -37.83
CA THR A 80 25.34 -13.59 -38.20
C THR A 80 24.47 -13.15 -37.04
N ALA A 81 24.68 -13.72 -35.84
CA ALA A 81 23.96 -13.31 -34.63
C ALA A 81 24.14 -11.81 -34.33
N THR A 82 25.39 -11.33 -34.35
CA THR A 82 25.71 -9.90 -34.10
C THR A 82 25.05 -8.96 -35.10
N THR A 83 25.07 -9.34 -36.38
CA THR A 83 24.47 -8.56 -37.47
C THR A 83 22.95 -8.52 -37.34
N LEU A 84 22.32 -9.66 -37.03
CA LEU A 84 20.89 -9.77 -36.79
C LEU A 84 20.43 -8.84 -35.66
N GLY A 85 21.09 -8.90 -34.49
CA GLY A 85 20.78 -8.02 -33.37
C GLY A 85 20.99 -6.53 -33.70
N SER A 86 22.02 -6.21 -34.48
CA SER A 86 22.31 -4.83 -34.88
C SER A 86 21.28 -4.27 -35.87
N ILE A 87 20.82 -5.07 -36.84
CA ILE A 87 19.80 -4.66 -37.82
C ILE A 87 18.45 -4.46 -37.14
N ALA A 88 17.99 -5.45 -36.36
CA ALA A 88 16.65 -5.44 -35.80
C ALA A 88 16.48 -4.48 -34.61
N SER A 89 17.56 -4.10 -33.93
CA SER A 89 17.46 -3.24 -32.74
C SER A 89 17.15 -1.77 -33.05
N GLY A 90 16.19 -1.19 -32.33
CA GLY A 90 15.86 0.24 -32.40
C GLY A 90 15.00 0.65 -33.60
N THR A 91 14.35 -0.31 -34.28
CA THR A 91 13.37 -0.08 -35.36
C THR A 91 12.17 -1.00 -35.13
N GLN A 92 10.94 -0.47 -35.24
CA GLN A 92 9.73 -1.25 -35.02
C GLN A 92 9.57 -2.35 -36.07
N GLU A 93 9.83 -2.02 -37.34
CA GLU A 93 9.77 -2.95 -38.47
C GLU A 93 10.77 -4.11 -38.31
N GLY A 94 11.95 -3.82 -37.76
CA GLY A 94 12.97 -4.83 -37.49
C GLY A 94 12.54 -5.81 -36.40
N VAL A 95 11.88 -5.31 -35.35
CA VAL A 95 11.31 -6.15 -34.29
C VAL A 95 10.17 -7.01 -34.83
N GLU A 96 9.25 -6.44 -35.61
CA GLU A 96 8.13 -7.16 -36.21
C GLU A 96 8.61 -8.28 -37.15
N GLN A 97 9.60 -8.01 -38.01
CA GLN A 97 10.19 -9.03 -38.86
C GLN A 97 10.88 -10.14 -38.06
N LEU A 98 11.60 -9.77 -36.99
CA LEU A 98 12.27 -10.74 -36.12
C LEU A 98 11.25 -11.69 -35.45
N LEU A 99 10.11 -11.16 -35.00
CA LEU A 99 9.02 -11.96 -34.42
C LEU A 99 8.36 -12.86 -35.46
N LYS A 100 8.05 -12.33 -36.64
CA LYS A 100 7.41 -13.08 -37.74
C LYS A 100 8.27 -14.26 -38.22
N LEU A 101 9.59 -14.15 -38.10
CA LEU A 101 10.56 -15.13 -38.57
C LEU A 101 11.14 -15.99 -37.44
N SER A 102 10.61 -15.92 -36.21
CA SER A 102 11.13 -16.65 -35.04
C SER A 102 12.63 -16.42 -34.79
N GLY A 103 13.12 -15.21 -35.06
CA GLY A 103 14.54 -14.89 -34.94
C GLY A 103 15.06 -14.89 -33.49
N ILE A 104 14.17 -14.65 -32.51
CA ILE A 104 14.52 -14.80 -31.08
C ILE A 104 14.79 -16.27 -30.75
N ASP A 105 13.95 -17.18 -31.22
CA ASP A 105 14.11 -18.62 -31.00
C ASP A 105 15.40 -19.12 -31.64
N GLY A 106 15.75 -18.63 -32.83
CA GLY A 106 17.04 -18.92 -33.47
C GLY A 106 18.25 -18.44 -32.64
N LEU A 107 18.18 -17.23 -32.06
CA LEU A 107 19.23 -16.71 -31.16
C LEU A 107 19.33 -17.53 -29.87
N VAL A 108 18.20 -17.93 -29.29
CA VAL A 108 18.16 -18.77 -28.09
C VAL A 108 18.70 -20.18 -28.39
N GLN A 109 18.33 -20.78 -29.51
CA GLN A 109 18.84 -22.08 -29.94
C GLN A 109 20.36 -22.04 -30.15
N ALA A 110 20.88 -20.96 -30.74
CA ALA A 110 22.31 -20.76 -30.93
C ALA A 110 23.11 -20.63 -29.60
N LEU A 111 22.47 -20.31 -28.46
CA LEU A 111 23.13 -20.36 -27.15
C LEU A 111 23.53 -21.79 -26.73
N SER A 112 22.90 -22.81 -27.33
CA SER A 112 23.27 -24.21 -27.05
C SER A 112 24.58 -24.63 -27.72
N THR A 113 25.19 -23.74 -28.53
CA THR A 113 26.52 -23.99 -29.09
C THR A 113 27.58 -23.93 -27.98
N GLN A 114 28.54 -24.85 -28.01
CA GLN A 114 29.67 -24.84 -27.06
C GLN A 114 30.74 -23.79 -27.41
N GLU A 115 30.57 -23.05 -28.50
CA GLU A 115 31.54 -22.07 -28.98
C GLU A 115 31.32 -20.70 -28.32
N PHE A 116 32.28 -20.26 -27.52
CA PHE A 116 32.19 -19.03 -26.72
C PHE A 116 31.82 -17.78 -27.55
N LYS A 117 32.42 -17.62 -28.74
CA LYS A 117 32.16 -16.45 -29.60
C LYS A 117 30.73 -16.39 -30.12
N VAL A 118 30.08 -17.54 -30.31
CA VAL A 118 28.68 -17.61 -30.76
C VAL A 118 27.76 -17.27 -29.59
N VAL A 119 28.01 -17.86 -28.42
CA VAL A 119 27.27 -17.57 -27.19
C VAL A 119 27.33 -16.08 -26.85
N GLU A 120 28.53 -15.49 -26.84
CA GLU A 120 28.69 -14.06 -26.58
C GLU A 120 27.90 -13.21 -27.57
N ALA A 121 28.02 -13.48 -28.88
CA ALA A 121 27.30 -12.75 -29.90
C ALA A 121 25.77 -12.83 -29.73
N CYS A 122 25.25 -14.01 -29.35
CA CYS A 122 23.83 -14.22 -29.10
C CYS A 122 23.35 -13.45 -27.87
N VAL A 123 24.03 -13.56 -26.73
CA VAL A 123 23.63 -12.85 -25.49
C VAL A 123 23.70 -11.34 -25.68
N ARG A 124 24.73 -10.81 -26.36
CA ARG A 124 24.83 -9.37 -26.67
C ARG A 124 23.71 -8.90 -27.58
N SER A 125 23.36 -9.70 -28.58
CA SER A 125 22.28 -9.38 -29.52
C SER A 125 20.92 -9.40 -28.82
N LEU A 126 20.67 -10.41 -27.99
CA LEU A 126 19.46 -10.50 -27.16
C LEU A 126 19.38 -9.29 -26.20
N LYS A 127 20.44 -8.98 -25.45
CA LYS A 127 20.48 -7.77 -24.61
C LYS A 127 20.11 -6.52 -25.41
N LEU A 128 20.75 -6.31 -26.57
CA LEU A 128 20.53 -5.12 -27.39
C LEU A 128 19.07 -5.02 -27.87
N LEU A 129 18.46 -6.14 -28.24
CA LEU A 129 17.07 -6.21 -28.64
C LEU A 129 16.14 -5.88 -27.48
N TYR A 130 16.26 -6.53 -26.33
CA TYR A 130 15.37 -6.30 -25.18
C TYR A 130 15.52 -4.89 -24.58
N VAL A 131 16.75 -4.37 -24.52
CA VAL A 131 16.99 -3.01 -24.02
C VAL A 131 16.34 -1.95 -24.93
N LYS A 132 16.35 -2.14 -26.26
CA LYS A 132 15.83 -1.13 -27.21
C LYS A 132 14.36 -1.34 -27.60
N ALA A 133 13.89 -2.57 -27.62
CA ALA A 133 12.53 -2.93 -28.06
C ALA A 133 11.54 -3.04 -26.90
N GLY A 134 12.03 -3.23 -25.66
CA GLY A 134 11.23 -3.23 -24.44
C GLY A 134 10.02 -4.17 -24.52
N PHE A 135 8.82 -3.59 -24.37
CA PHE A 135 7.53 -4.29 -24.29
C PHE A 135 7.10 -5.04 -25.55
N SER A 136 7.75 -4.81 -26.69
CA SER A 136 7.35 -5.43 -27.96
C SER A 136 7.84 -6.86 -28.13
N LEU A 137 8.76 -7.34 -27.29
CA LEU A 137 9.32 -8.69 -27.39
C LEU A 137 8.71 -9.65 -26.35
N PRO A 138 8.45 -10.91 -26.70
CA PRO A 138 7.96 -11.92 -25.79
C PRO A 138 9.07 -12.38 -24.84
N HIS A 139 8.88 -12.33 -23.53
CA HIS A 139 9.89 -12.78 -22.55
C HIS A 139 9.96 -14.32 -22.40
N ALA A 140 8.91 -15.04 -22.80
CA ALA A 140 8.79 -16.49 -22.60
C ALA A 140 9.98 -17.31 -23.15
N PRO A 141 10.55 -17.02 -24.35
CA PRO A 141 11.71 -17.77 -24.86
C PRO A 141 12.97 -17.61 -24.00
N ILE A 142 13.17 -16.44 -23.37
CA ILE A 142 14.34 -16.17 -22.51
C ILE A 142 14.15 -16.81 -21.14
N LEU A 143 12.92 -16.80 -20.63
CA LEU A 143 12.57 -17.31 -19.31
C LEU A 143 12.23 -18.81 -19.29
N ALA A 144 12.27 -19.46 -20.44
CA ALA A 144 12.11 -20.92 -20.54
C ALA A 144 13.22 -21.64 -19.77
N GLU A 145 12.89 -22.73 -19.09
CA GLU A 145 13.83 -23.50 -18.26
C GLU A 145 15.10 -23.91 -19.01
N LYS A 146 14.95 -24.34 -20.27
CA LYS A 146 16.07 -24.71 -21.14
C LYS A 146 17.04 -23.54 -21.35
N THR A 147 16.51 -22.34 -21.56
CA THR A 147 17.30 -21.13 -21.79
C THR A 147 17.97 -20.65 -20.49
N LEU A 148 17.25 -20.67 -19.38
CA LEU A 148 17.80 -20.31 -18.07
C LEU A 148 18.95 -21.24 -17.65
N LYS A 149 18.86 -22.54 -17.95
CA LYS A 149 19.98 -23.49 -17.75
C LYS A 149 21.25 -23.11 -18.52
N LEU A 150 21.12 -22.41 -19.65
CA LEU A 150 22.25 -21.89 -20.41
C LEU A 150 22.74 -20.53 -19.92
N LEU A 151 21.84 -19.64 -19.48
CA LEU A 151 22.17 -18.27 -19.06
C LEU A 151 22.72 -18.17 -17.63
N ILE A 152 22.23 -19.00 -16.70
CA ILE A 152 22.65 -18.96 -15.29
C ILE A 152 24.16 -19.23 -15.13
N PRO A 153 24.77 -20.25 -15.78
CA PRO A 153 26.21 -20.46 -15.72
C PRO A 153 27.02 -19.27 -16.24
N LEU A 154 26.49 -18.54 -17.24
CA LEU A 154 27.15 -17.34 -17.76
C LEU A 154 27.18 -16.20 -16.75
N LEU A 155 26.22 -16.13 -15.82
CA LEU A 155 26.27 -15.18 -14.70
C LEU A 155 27.38 -15.55 -13.74
N GLY A 156 27.50 -16.84 -13.38
CA GLY A 156 28.50 -17.35 -12.44
C GLY A 156 29.93 -17.31 -12.97
N ALA A 157 30.12 -17.15 -14.28
CA ALA A 157 31.43 -17.02 -14.92
C ALA A 157 32.04 -15.61 -14.82
N TYR A 158 31.59 -14.75 -13.89
CA TYR A 158 31.99 -13.34 -13.79
C TYR A 158 33.48 -13.11 -13.54
N ASP A 159 34.19 -14.09 -12.97
CA ASP A 159 35.63 -14.02 -12.78
C ASP A 159 36.40 -14.19 -14.10
N LEU A 160 35.95 -15.14 -14.95
CA LEU A 160 36.55 -15.46 -16.23
C LEU A 160 36.09 -14.51 -17.36
N HIS A 161 34.78 -14.22 -17.41
CA HIS A 161 34.13 -13.48 -18.50
C HIS A 161 33.23 -12.36 -17.95
N PRO A 162 33.83 -11.25 -17.47
CA PRO A 162 33.10 -10.17 -16.80
C PRO A 162 32.08 -9.47 -17.71
N ASP A 163 32.44 -9.19 -18.97
CA ASP A 163 31.57 -8.47 -19.90
C ASP A 163 30.35 -9.30 -20.31
N LEU A 164 30.52 -10.61 -20.47
CA LEU A 164 29.44 -11.53 -20.78
C LEU A 164 28.49 -11.67 -19.59
N SER A 165 29.03 -11.82 -18.38
CA SER A 165 28.24 -11.90 -17.14
C SER A 165 27.44 -10.63 -16.91
N SER A 166 28.07 -9.45 -17.11
CA SER A 166 27.40 -8.15 -17.10
C SER A 166 26.28 -8.07 -18.13
N THR A 167 26.50 -8.62 -19.34
CA THR A 167 25.51 -8.63 -20.43
C THR A 167 24.33 -9.54 -20.11
N ALA A 168 24.57 -10.75 -19.61
CA ALA A 168 23.55 -11.70 -19.20
C ALA A 168 22.71 -11.14 -18.04
N ALA A 169 23.34 -10.52 -17.03
CA ALA A 169 22.64 -9.89 -15.92
C ALA A 169 21.75 -8.73 -16.38
N THR A 170 22.22 -7.89 -17.32
CA THR A 170 21.35 -6.84 -17.90
C THR A 170 20.18 -7.46 -18.65
N LEU A 171 20.39 -8.49 -19.49
CA LEU A 171 19.31 -9.15 -20.23
C LEU A 171 18.22 -9.67 -19.28
N LEU A 172 18.62 -10.37 -18.21
CA LEU A 172 17.68 -10.89 -17.21
C LEU A 172 16.97 -9.77 -16.45
N ALA A 173 17.65 -8.67 -16.11
CA ALA A 173 17.03 -7.52 -15.46
C ALA A 173 15.90 -6.93 -16.32
N PHE A 174 16.10 -6.80 -17.63
CA PHE A 174 15.06 -6.32 -18.56
C PHE A 174 13.91 -7.33 -18.76
N CYS A 175 14.15 -8.62 -18.55
CA CYS A 175 13.12 -9.65 -18.58
C CYS A 175 12.42 -9.85 -17.22
N CYS A 176 12.94 -9.26 -16.15
CA CYS A 176 12.46 -9.41 -14.78
C CYS A 176 11.41 -8.33 -14.45
N ARG A 177 10.14 -8.60 -14.76
CA ARG A 177 9.00 -7.79 -14.30
C ARG A 177 8.27 -8.47 -13.16
N PRO A 178 7.36 -7.76 -12.44
CA PRO A 178 6.66 -8.32 -11.28
C PRO A 178 6.03 -9.70 -11.55
N GLU A 179 5.44 -9.92 -12.74
CA GLU A 179 4.80 -11.20 -13.07
C GLU A 179 5.82 -12.32 -13.31
N GLN A 180 7.03 -11.99 -13.78
CA GLN A 180 8.08 -12.97 -14.10
C GLN A 180 9.12 -13.14 -12.99
N GLN A 181 9.09 -12.31 -11.94
CA GLN A 181 9.98 -12.41 -10.79
C GLN A 181 9.99 -13.80 -10.17
N VAL A 182 8.83 -14.47 -10.11
CA VAL A 182 8.70 -15.82 -9.52
C VAL A 182 9.61 -16.83 -10.23
N ILE A 183 9.75 -16.73 -11.56
CA ILE A 183 10.58 -17.64 -12.37
C ILE A 183 12.07 -17.38 -12.11
N LEU A 184 12.46 -16.12 -11.97
CA LEU A 184 13.85 -15.68 -11.84
C LEU A 184 14.36 -15.68 -10.39
N THR A 185 13.47 -15.79 -9.40
CA THR A 185 13.84 -15.87 -7.97
C THR A 185 14.42 -17.25 -7.65
N ARG A 186 15.67 -17.47 -8.07
CA ARG A 186 16.44 -18.71 -7.89
C ARG A 186 17.74 -18.41 -7.16
N ALA A 187 18.16 -19.33 -6.28
CA ALA A 187 19.38 -19.18 -5.51
C ALA A 187 20.62 -18.93 -6.40
N PRO A 188 20.86 -19.68 -7.50
CA PRO A 188 22.02 -19.45 -8.35
C PRO A 188 22.08 -18.06 -8.99
N ILE A 189 20.92 -17.46 -9.32
CA ILE A 189 20.85 -16.12 -9.91
C ILE A 189 21.21 -15.06 -8.85
N LEU A 190 20.64 -15.18 -7.65
CA LEU A 190 20.91 -14.26 -6.54
C LEU A 190 22.35 -14.37 -6.04
N GLU A 191 22.89 -15.59 -5.97
CA GLU A 191 24.29 -15.84 -5.61
C GLU A 191 25.26 -15.24 -6.62
N ALA A 192 25.02 -15.47 -7.93
CA ALA A 192 25.85 -14.89 -8.99
C ALA A 192 25.76 -13.36 -8.98
N ALA A 193 24.56 -12.78 -8.83
CA ALA A 193 24.37 -11.34 -8.75
C ALA A 193 25.09 -10.75 -7.51
N ARG A 194 25.02 -11.41 -6.35
CA ARG A 194 25.76 -11.01 -5.16
C ARG A 194 27.27 -11.06 -5.39
N GLY A 195 27.79 -12.15 -5.97
CA GLY A 195 29.22 -12.27 -6.29
C GLY A 195 29.70 -11.19 -7.26
N MET A 196 28.93 -10.93 -8.32
CA MET A 196 29.19 -9.85 -9.27
C MET A 196 29.20 -8.47 -8.60
N LEU A 197 28.27 -8.22 -7.66
CA LEU A 197 28.21 -6.95 -6.93
C LEU A 197 29.41 -6.80 -5.99
N LEU A 198 29.80 -7.86 -5.29
CA LEU A 198 30.97 -7.87 -4.41
C LEU A 198 32.29 -7.78 -5.19
N SER A 199 32.29 -7.99 -6.51
CA SER A 199 33.46 -7.76 -7.35
C SER A 199 33.86 -6.29 -7.38
N ASN A 200 35.16 -5.99 -7.45
CA ASN A 200 35.67 -4.62 -7.54
C ASN A 200 35.57 -4.03 -8.97
N ARG A 201 34.70 -4.56 -9.85
CA ARG A 201 34.56 -4.12 -11.24
C ARG A 201 33.24 -3.39 -11.46
N LYS A 202 33.30 -2.10 -11.80
CA LYS A 202 32.10 -1.26 -11.99
C LYS A 202 31.05 -1.83 -12.95
N PRO A 203 31.38 -2.38 -14.14
CA PRO A 203 30.36 -2.90 -15.06
C PRO A 203 29.60 -4.12 -14.51
N LEU A 204 30.26 -4.95 -13.70
CA LEU A 204 29.63 -6.08 -13.01
C LEU A 204 28.72 -5.56 -11.89
N GLN A 205 29.21 -4.60 -11.10
CA GLN A 205 28.44 -3.98 -10.02
C GLN A 205 27.16 -3.34 -10.55
N THR A 206 27.23 -2.53 -11.61
CA THR A 206 26.05 -1.86 -12.18
C THR A 206 25.02 -2.86 -12.69
N SER A 207 25.43 -3.89 -13.44
CA SER A 207 24.50 -4.90 -13.95
C SER A 207 23.90 -5.76 -12.86
N ALA A 208 24.70 -6.15 -11.86
CA ALA A 208 24.22 -6.90 -10.70
C ALA A 208 23.22 -6.09 -9.89
N LEU A 209 23.51 -4.81 -9.65
CA LEU A 209 22.65 -3.91 -8.91
C LEU A 209 21.31 -3.68 -9.62
N GLY A 210 21.34 -3.52 -10.94
CA GLY A 210 20.12 -3.46 -11.77
C GLY A 210 19.28 -4.73 -11.63
N LEU A 211 19.88 -5.91 -11.80
CA LEU A 211 19.21 -7.20 -11.66
C LEU A 211 18.61 -7.39 -10.27
N LEU A 212 19.37 -7.10 -9.21
CA LEU A 212 18.90 -7.20 -7.82
C LEU A 212 17.75 -6.22 -7.56
N SER A 213 17.82 -4.98 -8.04
CA SER A 213 16.74 -4.00 -7.85
C SER A 213 15.41 -4.48 -8.46
N CYS A 214 15.45 -5.20 -9.59
CA CYS A 214 14.29 -5.80 -10.22
C CYS A 214 13.80 -7.05 -9.48
N LEU A 215 14.70 -7.91 -8.98
CA LEU A 215 14.33 -9.14 -8.28
C LEU A 215 13.75 -8.88 -6.88
N LEU A 216 14.24 -7.85 -6.19
CA LEU A 216 13.85 -7.52 -4.82
C LEU A 216 12.59 -6.66 -4.72
N LEU A 217 12.17 -6.03 -5.83
CA LEU A 217 10.97 -5.18 -5.89
C LEU A 217 9.75 -5.94 -5.39
N GLU A 218 9.28 -5.60 -4.18
CA GLU A 218 8.10 -6.18 -3.52
C GLU A 218 8.11 -7.73 -3.44
N ASN A 219 9.29 -8.35 -3.42
CA ASN A 219 9.44 -9.81 -3.43
C ASN A 219 10.11 -10.31 -2.15
N PRO A 220 9.34 -10.68 -1.10
CA PRO A 220 9.90 -11.11 0.18
C PRO A 220 10.71 -12.42 0.06
N LYS A 221 10.33 -13.31 -0.88
CA LYS A 221 11.06 -14.56 -1.14
C LYS A 221 12.46 -14.28 -1.68
N ALA A 222 12.60 -13.34 -2.62
CA ALA A 222 13.91 -12.93 -3.14
C ALA A 222 14.77 -12.25 -2.06
N CYS A 223 14.19 -11.38 -1.24
CA CYS A 223 14.88 -10.77 -0.10
C CYS A 223 15.40 -11.84 0.87
N LYS A 224 14.53 -12.77 1.29
CA LYS A 224 14.88 -13.88 2.18
C LYS A 224 16.01 -14.73 1.58
N LEU A 225 15.87 -15.15 0.32
CA LEU A 225 16.86 -16.00 -0.33
C LEU A 225 18.21 -15.30 -0.50
N LEU A 226 18.23 -14.01 -0.88
CA LEU A 226 19.47 -13.24 -0.98
C LEU A 226 20.19 -13.12 0.36
N LEU A 227 19.45 -13.00 1.46
CA LEU A 227 20.01 -12.91 2.82
C LEU A 227 20.42 -14.28 3.39
N GLN A 228 19.80 -15.37 2.95
CA GLN A 228 20.03 -16.75 3.42
C GLN A 228 21.03 -17.57 2.61
N THR A 229 21.51 -17.06 1.46
CA THR A 229 22.49 -17.77 0.61
C THR A 229 23.87 -17.81 1.27
N GLU A 230 24.01 -18.47 2.40
CA GLU A 230 25.32 -18.75 3.01
C GLU A 230 25.98 -19.89 2.23
N ASN A 231 27.19 -19.64 1.72
CA ASN A 231 28.05 -20.74 1.28
C ASN A 231 28.23 -21.66 2.49
N ARG A 232 28.07 -22.97 2.31
CA ARG A 232 28.15 -24.01 3.37
C ARG A 232 29.51 -24.10 4.11
N ALA A 233 30.36 -23.08 4.04
CA ALA A 233 31.68 -23.06 4.65
C ALA A 233 32.20 -21.64 4.97
N SER A 234 31.41 -20.75 5.57
CA SER A 234 31.92 -19.68 6.47
C SER A 234 30.77 -18.81 7.01
N SER A 235 31.05 -18.17 8.14
CA SER A 235 30.23 -17.24 8.94
C SER A 235 29.42 -16.21 8.13
N SER A 236 28.47 -15.56 8.81
CA SER A 236 27.56 -14.47 8.41
C SER A 236 28.17 -13.23 7.69
N GLU A 237 29.44 -13.26 7.30
CA GLU A 237 30.19 -12.16 6.67
C GLU A 237 29.71 -11.72 5.27
N PRO A 238 29.28 -12.61 4.34
CA PRO A 238 28.96 -12.21 2.97
C PRO A 238 27.75 -11.27 2.86
N CYS A 239 26.73 -11.46 3.69
CA CYS A 239 25.51 -10.65 3.68
C CYS A 239 25.73 -9.27 4.33
N GLN A 240 26.55 -9.20 5.38
CA GLN A 240 26.95 -7.92 5.96
C GLN A 240 27.80 -7.12 4.96
N LEU A 241 28.73 -7.77 4.26
CA LEU A 241 29.55 -7.13 3.22
C LEU A 241 28.70 -6.58 2.07
N LEU A 242 27.65 -7.31 1.66
CA LEU A 242 26.68 -6.84 0.67
C LEU A 242 26.01 -5.53 1.12
N VAL A 243 25.49 -5.48 2.36
CA VAL A 243 24.82 -4.28 2.88
C VAL A 243 25.80 -3.11 3.01
N VAL A 244 27.01 -3.37 3.51
CA VAL A 244 28.09 -2.36 3.59
C VAL A 244 28.43 -1.80 2.21
N LEU A 245 28.54 -2.66 1.20
CA LEU A 245 28.80 -2.24 -0.17
C LEU A 245 27.64 -1.42 -0.75
N LEU A 246 26.39 -1.84 -0.54
CA LEU A 246 25.23 -1.06 -0.96
C LEU A 246 25.22 0.34 -0.33
N VAL A 247 25.53 0.44 0.96
CA VAL A 247 25.69 1.74 1.65
C VAL A 247 26.84 2.56 1.06
N LYS A 248 27.95 1.93 0.65
CA LYS A 248 29.03 2.62 -0.06
C LYS A 248 28.58 3.16 -1.42
N LEU A 249 27.78 2.38 -2.17
CA LEU A 249 27.26 2.76 -3.48
C LEU A 249 26.25 3.91 -3.44
N LEU A 250 25.66 4.20 -2.28
CA LEU A 250 24.85 5.42 -2.06
C LEU A 250 25.65 6.72 -2.27
N LYS A 251 26.98 6.66 -2.22
CA LYS A 251 27.90 7.79 -2.44
C LYS A 251 28.51 7.82 -3.86
N ASP A 252 28.04 6.96 -4.77
CA ASP A 252 28.55 6.93 -6.15
C ASP A 252 28.19 8.20 -6.93
N TRP A 253 29.02 8.55 -7.92
CA TRP A 253 28.80 9.72 -8.77
C TRP A 253 27.59 9.53 -9.71
N CYS A 254 27.28 8.29 -10.09
CA CYS A 254 26.16 8.00 -10.97
C CYS A 254 24.84 7.94 -10.19
N SER A 255 23.90 8.79 -10.58
CA SER A 255 22.57 8.88 -9.99
C SER A 255 21.78 7.57 -10.08
N PHE A 256 21.93 6.86 -11.19
CA PHE A 256 21.29 5.55 -11.38
C PHE A 256 21.85 4.49 -10.41
N THR A 257 23.16 4.48 -10.16
CA THR A 257 23.80 3.60 -9.16
C THR A 257 23.28 3.92 -7.76
N ARG A 258 23.26 5.21 -7.38
CA ARG A 258 22.72 5.65 -6.09
C ARG A 258 21.27 5.22 -5.89
N PHE A 259 20.45 5.38 -6.91
CA PHE A 259 19.05 4.99 -6.88
C PHE A 259 18.84 3.48 -6.78
N THR A 260 19.49 2.70 -7.63
CA THR A 260 19.35 1.22 -7.61
C THR A 260 19.89 0.60 -6.32
N ALA A 261 20.95 1.18 -5.72
CA ALA A 261 21.38 0.84 -4.36
C ALA A 261 20.33 1.20 -3.30
N SER A 262 19.72 2.37 -3.42
CA SER A 262 18.61 2.80 -2.54
C SER A 262 17.41 1.85 -2.64
N CYS A 263 17.05 1.39 -3.85
CA CYS A 263 16.01 0.38 -4.07
C CYS A 263 16.34 -0.91 -3.32
N CYS A 264 17.52 -1.47 -3.55
CA CYS A 264 17.94 -2.74 -2.92
C CYS A 264 17.89 -2.64 -1.39
N LEU A 265 18.45 -1.57 -0.81
CA LEU A 265 18.40 -1.35 0.65
C LEU A 265 16.98 -1.15 1.16
N THR A 266 16.14 -0.40 0.44
CA THR A 266 14.74 -0.18 0.84
C THR A 266 13.98 -1.50 0.86
N TYR A 267 14.07 -2.33 -0.18
CA TYR A 267 13.36 -3.61 -0.22
C TYR A 267 13.91 -4.63 0.78
N LEU A 268 15.24 -4.70 0.96
CA LEU A 268 15.86 -5.58 1.95
C LEU A 268 15.59 -5.18 3.40
N SER A 269 15.30 -3.91 3.65
CA SER A 269 15.06 -3.41 5.01
C SER A 269 13.57 -3.32 5.36
N THR A 270 12.68 -3.32 4.36
CA THR A 270 11.23 -3.25 4.55
C THR A 270 10.50 -4.57 4.32
N TYR A 271 11.21 -5.63 3.88
CA TYR A 271 10.57 -6.95 3.79
C TYR A 271 10.18 -7.45 5.18
N LYS A 272 9.00 -8.04 5.26
CA LYS A 272 8.53 -8.77 6.43
C LYS A 272 8.64 -10.25 6.09
N GLU A 273 9.17 -11.07 6.99
CA GLU A 273 9.01 -12.51 6.86
C GLU A 273 7.51 -12.80 7.00
N GLU A 274 6.90 -13.31 5.93
CA GLU A 274 5.58 -13.92 6.04
C GLU A 274 5.71 -15.07 7.04
N GLN A 275 5.00 -14.96 8.17
CA GLN A 275 4.67 -16.13 8.98
C GLN A 275 3.72 -16.98 8.14
N SER A 276 4.27 -17.74 7.20
CA SER A 276 3.54 -18.86 6.60
C SER A 276 3.40 -19.91 7.68
N SER A 277 2.14 -20.18 8.02
CA SER A 277 1.68 -21.38 8.70
C SER A 277 2.51 -22.59 8.28
N LEU A 278 3.09 -23.27 9.27
CA LEU A 278 3.64 -24.63 9.13
C LEU A 278 2.53 -25.57 8.66
N GLN A 279 2.32 -25.68 7.35
CA GLN A 279 1.59 -26.74 6.66
C GLN A 279 1.67 -26.41 5.17
N ASP A 280 2.74 -26.89 4.51
CA ASP A 280 2.77 -27.32 3.11
C ASP A 280 4.23 -27.42 2.63
N MET A 281 4.94 -28.42 3.15
CA MET A 281 6.16 -28.95 2.52
C MET A 281 6.26 -30.46 2.79
N LYS A 282 5.55 -31.25 1.99
CA LYS A 282 5.95 -32.62 1.63
C LYS A 282 5.46 -32.96 0.22
N ALA A 283 6.33 -32.71 -0.75
CA ALA A 283 6.52 -33.36 -2.06
C ALA A 283 7.32 -32.33 -2.87
N GLY A 284 8.60 -32.50 -3.13
CA GLY A 284 9.21 -33.67 -3.72
C GLY A 284 9.75 -33.20 -5.06
N GLU A 285 11.02 -32.81 -5.12
CA GLU A 285 11.79 -32.79 -6.36
C GLU A 285 13.27 -32.83 -5.99
N GLU A 286 13.83 -34.02 -6.21
CA GLU A 286 15.26 -34.28 -6.28
C GLU A 286 15.87 -33.41 -7.39
N VAL A 287 16.96 -32.70 -7.09
CA VAL A 287 17.82 -32.16 -8.15
C VAL A 287 19.26 -32.56 -7.85
N GLU A 288 19.79 -33.28 -8.83
CA GLU A 288 21.08 -33.90 -8.97
C GLU A 288 22.26 -32.96 -8.68
N SER A 289 23.30 -33.52 -8.08
CA SER A 289 24.62 -32.92 -7.93
C SER A 289 25.30 -32.69 -9.29
N PRO A 290 26.07 -31.60 -9.46
CA PRO A 290 27.22 -31.61 -10.33
C PRO A 290 28.51 -31.54 -9.51
N ALA A 291 29.24 -32.66 -9.50
CA ALA A 291 30.69 -32.64 -9.33
C ALA A 291 31.32 -31.83 -10.47
N HIS A 292 32.49 -31.21 -10.20
CA HIS A 292 33.32 -30.35 -11.07
C HIS A 292 33.13 -28.83 -10.96
N ILE A 293 33.40 -28.24 -9.78
CA ILE A 293 34.15 -26.96 -9.69
C ILE A 293 35.06 -27.03 -8.44
N THR A 294 36.07 -27.90 -8.47
CA THR A 294 37.21 -27.85 -7.53
C THR A 294 38.36 -27.15 -8.24
N GLY A 295 38.55 -25.86 -7.96
CA GLY A 295 39.68 -25.13 -8.54
C GLY A 295 39.63 -23.61 -8.42
N CYS A 296 39.22 -23.03 -7.29
CA CYS A 296 39.41 -21.59 -7.08
C CYS A 296 39.49 -21.14 -5.61
N SER A 297 39.91 -22.02 -4.69
CA SER A 297 39.96 -21.72 -3.24
C SER A 297 41.35 -21.32 -2.71
N ARG A 298 42.26 -20.74 -3.51
CA ARG A 298 43.63 -20.46 -3.01
C ARG A 298 44.31 -19.16 -3.41
N ARG A 299 43.58 -18.12 -3.85
CA ARG A 299 44.21 -16.81 -4.18
C ARG A 299 43.46 -15.56 -3.73
N LEU A 300 42.50 -15.68 -2.79
CA LEU A 300 41.82 -14.50 -2.21
C LEU A 300 42.46 -13.96 -0.93
N GLU A 301 43.50 -14.61 -0.38
CA GLU A 301 44.15 -14.17 0.86
C GLU A 301 45.34 -13.21 0.67
N GLU A 302 45.81 -12.96 -0.56
CA GLU A 302 47.02 -12.13 -0.79
C GLU A 302 46.75 -10.72 -1.35
N ALA A 303 45.49 -10.29 -1.45
CA ALA A 303 45.14 -8.92 -1.89
C ALA A 303 44.43 -8.07 -0.82
N SER A 304 44.24 -8.59 0.39
CA SER A 304 43.58 -7.89 1.51
C SER A 304 44.54 -7.09 2.41
N SER A 305 45.84 -7.05 2.12
CA SER A 305 46.82 -6.26 2.88
C SER A 305 47.08 -4.89 2.27
N SER A 306 46.10 -4.00 2.30
CA SER A 306 46.33 -2.57 2.59
C SER A 306 45.01 -1.80 2.76
N SER A 307 44.76 -1.42 4.01
CA SER A 307 43.79 -0.39 4.45
C SER A 307 42.29 -0.73 4.37
N VAL A 308 41.89 -1.85 5.00
CA VAL A 308 40.54 -1.99 5.58
C VAL A 308 40.71 -2.36 7.05
N ASN A 309 41.06 -1.39 7.90
CA ASN A 309 41.05 -1.56 9.35
C ASN A 309 40.39 -0.35 10.00
N SER A 310 39.09 -0.48 10.32
CA SER A 310 38.45 -0.02 11.57
C SER A 310 36.92 -0.07 11.46
N PHE A 311 36.36 -1.28 11.44
CA PHE A 311 35.06 -1.50 12.07
C PHE A 311 35.27 -2.63 13.09
N PRO A 312 34.95 -2.43 14.39
CA PRO A 312 35.10 -3.50 15.35
C PRO A 312 34.14 -4.63 14.98
N ALA A 313 34.66 -5.86 14.97
CA ALA A 313 33.88 -7.09 14.86
C ALA A 313 32.98 -7.24 16.09
N LEU A 314 31.87 -6.49 16.11
CA LEU A 314 30.72 -6.78 16.95
C LEU A 314 29.81 -7.70 16.15
N ASN A 315 29.31 -8.74 16.81
CA ASN A 315 28.28 -9.63 16.29
C ASN A 315 26.96 -8.83 16.13
N VAL A 316 26.92 -7.91 15.15
CA VAL A 316 25.77 -7.06 14.89
C VAL A 316 24.76 -7.87 14.08
N ASN A 317 23.54 -7.95 14.60
CA ASN A 317 22.43 -8.60 13.92
C ASN A 317 22.23 -7.94 12.54
N LEU A 318 22.18 -8.73 11.47
CA LEU A 318 21.98 -8.24 10.10
C LEU A 318 20.71 -7.37 9.97
N LYS A 319 19.68 -7.68 10.76
CA LYS A 319 18.46 -6.88 10.86
C LYS A 319 18.74 -5.47 11.37
N ASP A 320 19.59 -5.32 12.39
CA ASP A 320 19.97 -4.01 12.92
C ASP A 320 20.81 -3.22 11.91
N VAL A 321 21.68 -3.91 11.15
CA VAL A 321 22.45 -3.27 10.07
C VAL A 321 21.52 -2.75 8.96
N LEU A 322 20.54 -3.55 8.56
CA LEU A 322 19.54 -3.17 7.56
C LEU A 322 18.65 -2.02 8.04
N GLU A 323 18.20 -2.04 9.30
CA GLU A 323 17.42 -0.93 9.87
C GLU A 323 18.22 0.36 9.91
N ARG A 324 19.49 0.31 10.37
CA ARG A 324 20.38 1.49 10.36
C ARG A 324 20.65 2.00 8.95
N SER A 325 20.67 1.11 7.95
CA SER A 325 20.89 1.51 6.56
C SER A 325 19.75 2.38 6.00
N LYS A 326 18.52 2.26 6.51
CA LYS A 326 17.37 3.09 6.06
C LYS A 326 17.64 4.59 6.22
N VAL A 327 18.26 4.96 7.34
CA VAL A 327 18.61 6.35 7.66
C VAL A 327 19.60 6.92 6.63
N ALA A 328 20.51 6.09 6.11
CA ALA A 328 21.47 6.50 5.08
C ALA A 328 20.82 6.68 3.68
N VAL A 329 19.73 5.96 3.40
CA VAL A 329 19.03 6.00 2.10
C VAL A 329 18.22 7.29 1.93
N LEU A 330 17.56 7.76 2.99
CA LEU A 330 16.63 8.90 2.91
C LEU A 330 17.27 10.19 2.33
N PRO A 331 18.43 10.68 2.81
CA PRO A 331 19.06 11.89 2.25
C PRO A 331 19.51 11.73 0.79
N VAL A 332 19.73 10.50 0.34
CA VAL A 332 20.11 10.20 -1.06
C VAL A 332 18.89 10.32 -1.95
N LEU A 333 17.77 9.69 -1.58
CA LEU A 333 16.51 9.79 -2.32
C LEU A 333 16.02 11.24 -2.40
N LEU A 334 16.06 12.01 -1.30
CA LEU A 334 15.65 13.41 -1.31
C LEU A 334 16.51 14.28 -2.24
N ARG A 335 17.82 14.04 -2.33
CA ARG A 335 18.68 14.72 -3.31
C ARG A 335 18.35 14.31 -4.75
N LEU A 336 18.05 13.04 -4.98
CA LEU A 336 17.69 12.52 -6.30
C LEU A 336 16.34 13.07 -6.80
N LEU A 337 15.43 13.51 -5.93
CA LEU A 337 14.20 14.21 -6.34
C LEU A 337 14.48 15.50 -7.14
N SER A 338 15.62 16.15 -6.89
CA SER A 338 16.02 17.35 -7.62
C SER A 338 16.60 17.05 -9.01
N GLU A 339 16.89 15.77 -9.31
CA GLU A 339 17.50 15.35 -10.57
C GLU A 339 16.42 14.91 -11.56
N LYS A 340 16.26 15.65 -12.68
CA LYS A 340 15.17 15.45 -13.65
C LYS A 340 15.03 14.01 -14.15
N GLU A 341 16.13 13.32 -14.36
CA GLU A 341 16.16 11.93 -14.86
C GLU A 341 15.59 10.91 -13.87
N MET A 342 15.57 11.25 -12.57
CA MET A 342 15.21 10.34 -11.48
C MET A 342 13.84 10.65 -10.87
N GLN A 343 13.25 11.80 -11.23
CA GLN A 343 11.97 12.28 -10.69
C GLN A 343 10.79 11.34 -10.91
N ASP A 344 10.85 10.48 -11.93
CA ASP A 344 9.79 9.52 -12.23
C ASP A 344 9.89 8.24 -11.39
N LEU A 345 11.07 7.95 -10.85
CA LEU A 345 11.39 6.68 -10.18
C LEU A 345 11.48 6.82 -8.65
N VAL A 346 12.04 7.93 -8.17
CA VAL A 346 12.33 8.17 -6.75
C VAL A 346 11.09 8.20 -5.85
N PRO A 347 9.96 8.85 -6.21
CA PRO A 347 8.82 8.99 -5.31
C PRO A 347 8.26 7.66 -4.79
N THR A 348 8.20 6.63 -5.65
CA THR A 348 7.70 5.30 -5.29
C THR A 348 8.59 4.62 -4.26
N VAL A 349 9.92 4.69 -4.44
CA VAL A 349 10.88 4.09 -3.50
C VAL A 349 10.91 4.87 -2.19
N LEU A 350 10.83 6.20 -2.25
CA LEU A 350 10.72 7.04 -1.06
C LEU A 350 9.46 6.71 -0.27
N ALA A 351 8.31 6.57 -0.94
CA ALA A 351 7.06 6.17 -0.30
C ALA A 351 7.21 4.84 0.45
N LYS A 352 7.89 3.86 -0.17
CA LYS A 352 8.14 2.55 0.45
C LYS A 352 9.07 2.64 1.66
N LEU A 353 10.13 3.46 1.58
CA LEU A 353 11.11 3.62 2.66
C LEU A 353 10.49 4.18 3.95
N ILE A 354 9.57 5.15 3.82
CA ILE A 354 8.93 5.82 4.96
C ILE A 354 7.60 5.17 5.40
N GLU A 355 7.19 4.09 4.72
CA GLU A 355 5.94 3.40 5.02
C GLU A 355 6.00 2.79 6.44
N ASN A 356 5.04 3.15 7.30
CA ASN A 356 4.94 2.68 8.69
C ASN A 356 6.22 2.91 9.53
N ASN A 357 6.98 3.98 9.27
CA ASN A 357 8.16 4.35 10.04
C ASN A 357 8.13 5.84 10.43
N GLU A 358 7.66 6.12 11.66
CA GLU A 358 7.48 7.49 12.15
C GLU A 358 8.78 8.30 12.24
N GLU A 359 9.90 7.65 12.55
CA GLU A 359 11.21 8.31 12.64
C GLU A 359 11.67 8.81 11.27
N LEU A 360 11.60 7.96 10.25
CA LEU A 360 11.94 8.33 8.87
C LEU A 360 10.94 9.33 8.28
N GLN A 361 9.66 9.22 8.62
CA GLN A 361 8.66 10.22 8.24
C GLN A 361 9.05 11.59 8.81
N ARG A 362 9.38 11.68 10.11
CA ARG A 362 9.82 12.93 10.75
C ARG A 362 11.09 13.49 10.13
N ALA A 363 12.11 12.65 9.92
CA ALA A 363 13.35 13.06 9.26
C ALA A 363 13.12 13.56 7.82
N ALA A 364 12.17 12.98 7.08
CA ALA A 364 11.81 13.43 5.75
C ALA A 364 11.06 14.77 5.78
N LEU A 365 10.19 14.99 6.77
CA LEU A 365 9.50 16.27 6.99
C LEU A 365 10.49 17.39 7.33
N ASP A 366 11.47 17.13 8.19
CA ASP A 366 12.51 18.10 8.57
C ASP A 366 13.41 18.46 7.37
N ALA A 367 13.49 17.58 6.37
CA ALA A 367 14.22 17.78 5.12
C ALA A 367 13.34 18.31 3.97
N ASP A 368 12.21 18.96 4.27
CA ASP A 368 11.30 19.60 3.30
C ASP A 368 10.71 18.64 2.24
N ALA A 369 10.60 17.34 2.53
CA ALA A 369 10.11 16.35 1.56
C ALA A 369 8.71 16.68 1.03
N VAL A 370 7.81 17.19 1.88
CA VAL A 370 6.45 17.62 1.46
C VAL A 370 6.53 18.73 0.43
N LYS A 371 7.37 19.74 0.64
CA LYS A 371 7.53 20.87 -0.29
C LYS A 371 8.10 20.40 -1.63
N LEU A 372 9.13 19.54 -1.61
CA LEU A 372 9.72 18.98 -2.83
C LEU A 372 8.69 18.19 -3.66
N LEU A 373 7.96 17.29 -3.02
CA LEU A 373 6.93 16.46 -3.66
C LEU A 373 5.73 17.29 -4.12
N ALA A 374 5.32 18.29 -3.35
CA ALA A 374 4.25 19.22 -3.71
C ALA A 374 4.60 20.06 -4.94
N MET A 375 5.82 20.58 -5.03
CA MET A 375 6.29 21.31 -6.22
C MET A 375 6.35 20.41 -7.46
N MET A 376 6.66 19.12 -7.29
CA MET A 376 6.61 18.16 -8.39
C MET A 376 5.17 17.90 -8.86
N LEU A 377 4.21 17.85 -7.93
CA LEU A 377 2.79 17.66 -8.24
C LEU A 377 2.12 18.92 -8.82
N SER A 378 2.56 20.09 -8.38
CA SER A 378 2.06 21.42 -8.73
C SER A 378 3.23 22.34 -9.11
N PRO A 379 3.83 22.18 -10.31
CA PRO A 379 4.87 23.08 -10.76
C PRO A 379 4.33 24.52 -10.85
N PRO A 380 5.09 25.54 -10.42
CA PRO A 380 4.64 26.93 -10.49
C PRO A 380 4.33 27.29 -11.94
N SER A 381 3.09 27.69 -12.19
CA SER A 381 2.61 28.14 -13.50
C SER A 381 3.38 29.39 -13.92
N ASN A 382 4.38 29.24 -14.79
CA ASN A 382 4.87 30.35 -15.60
C ASN A 382 3.82 30.67 -16.67
N SER A 383 2.79 31.40 -16.28
CA SER A 383 1.91 32.12 -17.20
C SER A 383 1.54 33.45 -16.57
N THR A 384 2.07 34.51 -17.16
CA THR A 384 1.74 35.91 -16.90
C THR A 384 0.22 36.15 -16.91
N PRO A 385 -0.32 37.03 -16.05
CA PRO A 385 -1.72 37.41 -16.10
C PRO A 385 -1.91 38.45 -17.22
N SER A 386 -2.36 38.01 -18.39
CA SER A 386 -2.92 38.95 -19.37
C SER A 386 -4.42 39.04 -19.14
N ALA A 387 -4.83 40.23 -18.69
CA ALA A 387 -6.22 40.62 -18.56
C ALA A 387 -6.90 40.73 -19.93
N SER A 388 -8.08 40.12 -20.07
CA SER A 388 -9.22 40.73 -20.78
C SER A 388 -10.49 39.89 -20.64
N VAL A 389 -11.60 40.64 -20.56
CA VAL A 389 -12.99 40.32 -20.20
C VAL A 389 -13.68 39.38 -21.21
N PRO A 390 -14.72 38.60 -20.83
CA PRO A 390 -15.42 37.69 -21.74
C PRO A 390 -16.57 38.37 -22.50
N SER A 391 -16.79 37.98 -23.75
CA SER A 391 -18.09 38.11 -24.41
C SER A 391 -18.37 36.98 -25.42
N SER A 392 -19.56 36.38 -25.22
CA SER A 392 -20.47 35.72 -26.17
C SER A 392 -20.04 34.50 -27.01
N SER A 393 -20.59 33.35 -26.60
CA SER A 393 -21.36 32.37 -27.38
C SER A 393 -20.91 31.96 -28.79
N SER A 394 -20.49 30.70 -28.95
CA SER A 394 -21.18 29.68 -29.76
C SER A 394 -20.40 28.35 -29.75
N GLY A 395 -21.14 27.25 -29.78
CA GLY A 395 -20.63 25.90 -29.53
C GLY A 395 -19.56 25.40 -30.50
N ASN A 396 -18.57 24.72 -29.93
CA ASN A 396 -18.02 23.48 -30.46
C ASN A 396 -17.17 22.82 -29.37
N THR A 397 -17.58 21.63 -28.96
CA THR A 397 -16.82 20.75 -28.06
C THR A 397 -15.58 20.22 -28.79
N VAL A 398 -14.45 20.87 -28.56
CA VAL A 398 -13.13 20.31 -28.86
C VAL A 398 -12.63 19.65 -27.58
N PRO A 399 -12.20 18.37 -27.58
CA PRO A 399 -11.59 17.78 -26.41
C PRO A 399 -10.23 18.46 -26.19
N LEU A 400 -10.09 19.14 -25.05
CA LEU A 400 -8.83 19.72 -24.59
C LEU A 400 -7.87 18.60 -24.18
N SER A 401 -7.28 17.96 -25.19
CA SER A 401 -6.10 17.11 -25.07
C SER A 401 -4.90 17.83 -25.67
N SER A 402 -4.19 18.62 -24.86
CA SER A 402 -2.74 18.89 -24.99
C SER A 402 -2.33 19.99 -24.01
N GLY A 403 -1.48 19.68 -23.02
CA GLY A 403 -0.84 20.73 -22.23
C GLY A 403 -0.34 20.39 -20.82
N SER A 404 0.23 19.21 -20.57
CA SER A 404 1.18 19.05 -19.45
C SER A 404 2.28 18.07 -19.86
N VAL A 405 3.32 18.61 -20.49
CA VAL A 405 4.56 17.87 -20.75
C VAL A 405 5.25 17.68 -19.40
N GLY A 406 5.16 16.50 -18.78
CA GLY A 406 6.07 16.13 -17.68
C GLY A 406 5.54 15.24 -16.54
N MET A 407 4.26 14.86 -16.54
CA MET A 407 3.67 14.10 -15.43
C MET A 407 3.04 12.78 -15.90
N THR A 408 3.74 11.67 -15.66
CA THR A 408 3.25 10.32 -15.96
C THR A 408 2.39 9.77 -14.81
N PRO A 409 1.40 8.90 -15.06
CA PRO A 409 0.60 8.31 -13.98
C PRO A 409 1.41 7.58 -12.89
N PRO A 410 2.47 6.79 -13.21
CA PRO A 410 3.32 6.18 -12.20
C PRO A 410 4.04 7.21 -11.31
N LYS A 411 4.49 8.32 -11.89
CA LYS A 411 5.10 9.42 -11.14
C LYS A 411 4.08 10.06 -10.18
N GLN A 412 2.87 10.34 -10.67
CA GLN A 412 1.78 10.88 -9.84
C GLN A 412 1.44 9.96 -8.68
N GLU A 413 1.28 8.67 -8.96
CA GLU A 413 0.99 7.67 -7.95
C GLU A 413 2.10 7.60 -6.89
N GLY A 414 3.36 7.57 -7.30
CA GLY A 414 4.50 7.56 -6.39
C GLY A 414 4.57 8.81 -5.49
N ILE A 415 4.33 10.00 -6.06
CA ILE A 415 4.29 11.26 -5.31
C ILE A 415 3.16 11.22 -4.27
N LEU A 416 1.94 10.83 -4.69
CA LEU A 416 0.78 10.78 -3.81
C LEU A 416 0.96 9.76 -2.68
N LYS A 417 1.57 8.60 -2.96
CA LYS A 417 1.90 7.59 -1.93
C LYS A 417 2.91 8.15 -0.92
N ALA A 418 3.95 8.86 -1.36
CA ALA A 418 4.93 9.46 -0.46
C ALA A 418 4.29 10.55 0.41
N LEU A 419 3.52 11.45 -0.18
CA LEU A 419 2.79 12.50 0.55
C LEU A 419 1.79 11.92 1.56
N CYS A 420 1.07 10.86 1.17
CA CYS A 420 0.18 10.12 2.04
C CYS A 420 0.93 9.58 3.26
N ASN A 421 2.05 8.88 3.06
CA ASN A 421 2.82 8.29 4.17
C ASN A 421 3.41 9.37 5.09
N LEU A 422 3.81 10.54 4.56
CA LEU A 422 4.23 11.69 5.37
C LEU A 422 3.09 12.31 6.19
N CYS A 423 1.83 12.05 5.84
CA CYS A 423 0.65 12.60 6.52
C CYS A 423 -0.07 11.60 7.44
N MET A 424 0.09 10.29 7.22
CA MET A 424 -0.71 9.25 7.88
C MET A 424 -0.63 9.34 9.40
N ASP A 425 0.58 9.47 9.95
CA ASP A 425 0.85 9.46 11.40
C ASP A 425 1.42 10.80 11.92
N GLN A 426 1.77 11.74 11.04
CA GLN A 426 2.41 13.01 11.42
C GLN A 426 1.50 14.23 11.24
N ASN A 427 1.13 14.88 12.36
CA ASN A 427 0.39 16.14 12.32
C ASN A 427 1.16 17.26 11.59
N THR A 428 2.49 17.30 11.72
CA THR A 428 3.35 18.25 11.03
C THR A 428 3.25 18.09 9.51
N GLY A 429 3.29 16.85 9.00
CA GLY A 429 3.15 16.58 7.57
C GLY A 429 1.81 17.04 7.01
N ARG A 430 0.71 16.82 7.75
CA ARG A 430 -0.63 17.31 7.36
C ARG A 430 -0.66 18.84 7.25
N LYS A 431 -0.06 19.56 8.20
CA LYS A 431 0.03 21.03 8.17
C LYS A 431 0.83 21.52 6.96
N GLN A 432 2.05 21.00 6.77
CA GLN A 432 2.91 21.36 5.65
C GLN A 432 2.23 21.10 4.29
N LEU A 433 1.50 19.99 4.15
CA LEU A 433 0.83 19.65 2.88
C LEU A 433 -0.33 20.61 2.56
N LEU A 434 -1.06 21.05 3.58
CA LEU A 434 -2.13 22.05 3.41
C LEU A 434 -1.55 23.44 3.08
N GLU A 435 -0.47 23.84 3.74
CA GLU A 435 0.26 25.08 3.44
C GLU A 435 0.85 25.11 2.03
N ALA A 436 1.19 23.94 1.48
CA ALA A 436 1.66 23.79 0.10
C ALA A 436 0.56 24.00 -0.96
N LYS A 437 -0.71 24.20 -0.57
CA LYS A 437 -1.85 24.52 -1.45
C LYS A 437 -2.07 23.52 -2.61
N VAL A 438 -1.72 22.25 -2.42
CA VAL A 438 -1.84 21.21 -3.46
C VAL A 438 -3.21 20.52 -3.50
N MET A 439 -4.16 20.89 -2.65
CA MET A 439 -5.46 20.21 -2.54
C MET A 439 -6.20 20.13 -3.89
N GLN A 440 -6.20 21.20 -4.68
CA GLN A 440 -6.81 21.22 -6.02
C GLN A 440 -6.12 20.28 -7.02
N HIS A 441 -4.84 19.98 -6.84
CA HIS A 441 -4.14 18.97 -7.64
C HIS A 441 -4.51 17.57 -7.20
N ILE A 442 -4.64 17.33 -5.88
CA ILE A 442 -5.11 16.05 -5.34
C ILE A 442 -6.53 15.75 -5.82
N LEU A 443 -7.43 16.74 -5.88
CA LEU A 443 -8.77 16.57 -6.43
C LEU A 443 -8.76 16.15 -7.90
N ARG A 444 -7.92 16.78 -8.73
CA ARG A 444 -7.74 16.32 -10.12
C ARG A 444 -7.23 14.88 -10.20
N CYS A 445 -6.37 14.46 -9.29
CA CYS A 445 -5.91 13.08 -9.21
C CYS A 445 -6.99 12.09 -8.74
N LEU A 446 -8.00 12.54 -7.98
CA LEU A 446 -9.17 11.70 -7.65
C LEU A 446 -10.02 11.38 -8.87
N GLU A 447 -9.98 12.21 -9.91
CA GLU A 447 -10.73 12.03 -11.16
C GLU A 447 -9.86 11.48 -12.31
N ALA A 448 -8.63 11.05 -12.03
CA ALA A 448 -7.71 10.50 -13.02
C ALA A 448 -8.25 9.19 -13.64
N PRO A 449 -7.97 8.90 -14.92
CA PRO A 449 -8.41 7.63 -15.54
C PRO A 449 -7.71 6.41 -14.93
N GLU A 450 -6.50 6.57 -14.38
CA GLU A 450 -5.73 5.50 -13.76
C GLU A 450 -6.17 5.23 -12.32
N THR A 451 -6.62 3.99 -12.08
CA THR A 451 -7.05 3.51 -10.76
C THR A 451 -5.96 3.63 -9.69
N GLY A 452 -4.69 3.45 -10.06
CA GLY A 452 -3.56 3.61 -9.13
C GLY A 452 -3.43 5.03 -8.59
N VAL A 453 -3.57 6.03 -9.47
CA VAL A 453 -3.54 7.46 -9.12
C VAL A 453 -4.75 7.82 -8.26
N ARG A 454 -5.97 7.43 -8.65
CA ARG A 454 -7.19 7.67 -7.85
C ARG A 454 -7.09 7.06 -6.46
N ALA A 455 -6.60 5.82 -6.35
CA ALA A 455 -6.44 5.14 -5.07
C ALA A 455 -5.45 5.85 -4.16
N ALA A 456 -4.29 6.29 -4.70
CA ALA A 456 -3.28 7.02 -3.94
C ALA A 456 -3.79 8.41 -3.50
N ALA A 457 -4.52 9.11 -4.37
CA ALA A 457 -5.15 10.40 -4.05
C ALA A 457 -6.20 10.25 -2.94
N ALA A 458 -7.09 9.26 -3.03
CA ALA A 458 -8.10 9.00 -2.00
C ALA A 458 -7.46 8.65 -0.65
N LYS A 459 -6.38 7.84 -0.65
CA LYS A 459 -5.62 7.52 0.56
C LYS A 459 -4.95 8.77 1.17
N CYS A 460 -4.45 9.68 0.33
CA CYS A 460 -3.86 10.94 0.77
C CYS A 460 -4.91 11.86 1.44
N VAL A 461 -6.11 11.98 0.86
CA VAL A 461 -7.24 12.71 1.47
C VAL A 461 -7.65 12.06 2.80
N MET A 462 -7.69 10.73 2.85
CA MET A 462 -7.93 10.01 4.10
C MET A 462 -6.86 10.34 5.17
N ALA A 463 -5.58 10.44 4.79
CA ALA A 463 -4.51 10.84 5.71
C ALA A 463 -4.71 12.24 6.29
N LEU A 464 -5.04 13.20 5.41
CA LEU A 464 -5.31 14.58 5.79
C LEU A 464 -6.53 14.68 6.73
N SER A 465 -7.57 13.89 6.45
CA SER A 465 -8.83 13.92 7.20
C SER A 465 -8.73 13.50 8.67
N ARG A 466 -7.61 12.90 9.11
CA ARG A 466 -7.42 12.49 10.51
C ARG A 466 -7.19 13.65 11.49
N SER A 467 -6.85 14.85 11.02
CA SER A 467 -6.55 16.01 11.88
C SER A 467 -7.55 17.14 11.70
N ILE A 468 -8.61 17.13 12.50
CA ILE A 468 -9.72 18.10 12.45
C ILE A 468 -9.25 19.56 12.55
N SER A 469 -8.23 19.84 13.37
CA SER A 469 -7.69 21.20 13.58
C SER A 469 -7.20 21.89 12.31
N ASN A 470 -6.82 21.10 11.28
CA ASN A 470 -6.21 21.63 10.06
C ASN A 470 -7.20 21.64 8.88
N LEU A 471 -8.39 21.04 9.01
CA LEU A 471 -9.32 20.79 7.89
C LEU A 471 -10.37 21.87 7.66
N ARG A 472 -10.62 22.76 8.65
CA ARG A 472 -11.81 23.63 8.70
C ARG A 472 -11.93 24.68 7.59
N SER A 473 -10.85 25.06 6.91
CA SER A 473 -10.93 25.98 5.76
C SER A 473 -10.55 25.29 4.45
N GLY A 474 -9.31 24.84 4.28
CA GLY A 474 -8.81 24.43 2.96
C GLY A 474 -9.41 23.16 2.33
N VAL A 475 -9.72 22.12 3.12
CA VAL A 475 -10.20 20.84 2.57
C VAL A 475 -11.70 20.87 2.30
N MET A 476 -12.50 21.44 3.20
CA MET A 476 -13.95 21.51 3.04
C MET A 476 -14.36 22.48 1.91
N GLU A 477 -13.66 23.61 1.74
CA GLU A 477 -13.90 24.58 0.65
C GLU A 477 -13.52 24.04 -0.73
N SER A 478 -12.77 22.93 -0.80
CA SER A 478 -12.28 22.38 -2.06
C SER A 478 -13.33 21.59 -2.87
N GLY A 479 -14.45 21.22 -2.26
CA GLY A 479 -15.46 20.34 -2.89
C GLY A 479 -15.14 18.85 -2.79
N VAL A 480 -14.15 18.46 -1.99
CA VAL A 480 -13.69 17.06 -1.84
C VAL A 480 -14.81 16.08 -1.47
N VAL A 481 -15.78 16.50 -0.65
CA VAL A 481 -16.85 15.63 -0.16
C VAL A 481 -17.70 15.10 -1.32
N ALA A 482 -18.02 15.95 -2.30
CA ALA A 482 -18.79 15.56 -3.47
C ALA A 482 -18.03 14.54 -4.34
N VAL A 483 -16.71 14.74 -4.51
CA VAL A 483 -15.85 13.80 -5.25
C VAL A 483 -15.75 12.47 -4.52
N LEU A 484 -15.58 12.46 -3.20
CA LEU A 484 -15.52 11.23 -2.39
C LEU A 484 -16.84 10.45 -2.45
N CYS A 485 -17.99 11.13 -2.37
CA CYS A 485 -19.30 10.50 -2.55
C CYS A 485 -19.39 9.84 -3.94
N ARG A 486 -19.01 10.56 -5.01
CA ARG A 486 -19.01 10.02 -6.38
C ARG A 486 -18.10 8.81 -6.55
N LEU A 487 -16.89 8.84 -5.98
CA LEU A 487 -15.96 7.71 -6.03
C LEU A 487 -16.53 6.46 -5.32
N LEU A 488 -17.26 6.64 -4.23
CA LEU A 488 -17.94 5.53 -3.57
C LEU A 488 -19.07 4.95 -4.41
N THR A 489 -19.80 5.80 -5.14
CA THR A 489 -20.97 5.37 -5.91
C THR A 489 -20.64 4.82 -7.30
N GLU A 490 -19.62 5.37 -7.96
CA GLU A 490 -19.36 5.13 -9.40
C GLU A 490 -18.05 4.38 -9.70
N ASP A 491 -17.07 4.40 -8.79
CA ASP A 491 -15.78 3.72 -9.05
C ASP A 491 -15.93 2.19 -8.96
N LYS A 492 -15.24 1.48 -9.84
CA LYS A 492 -15.27 0.01 -9.91
C LYS A 492 -14.22 -0.65 -9.02
N CYS A 493 -13.25 0.11 -8.51
CA CYS A 493 -12.15 -0.42 -7.72
C CYS A 493 -12.43 -0.36 -6.22
N SER A 494 -12.46 -1.53 -5.58
CA SER A 494 -12.65 -1.67 -4.12
C SER A 494 -11.66 -0.81 -3.33
N ARG A 495 -10.38 -0.80 -3.71
CA ARG A 495 -9.33 -0.02 -3.03
C ARG A 495 -9.60 1.49 -3.06
N VAL A 496 -10.17 2.01 -4.15
CA VAL A 496 -10.56 3.43 -4.24
C VAL A 496 -11.74 3.69 -3.30
N GLN A 497 -12.76 2.84 -3.34
CA GLN A 497 -13.95 2.95 -2.49
C GLN A 497 -13.59 2.85 -0.99
N VAL A 498 -12.75 1.91 -0.59
CA VAL A 498 -12.25 1.73 0.78
C VAL A 498 -11.57 3.01 1.29
N ASN A 499 -10.67 3.59 0.50
CA ASN A 499 -9.98 4.83 0.87
C ASN A 499 -10.94 6.03 0.92
N ALA A 500 -11.90 6.10 0.01
CA ALA A 500 -12.91 7.17 -0.01
C ALA A 500 -13.86 7.08 1.20
N ALA A 501 -14.30 5.87 1.55
CA ALA A 501 -15.11 5.61 2.75
C ALA A 501 -14.33 5.97 4.01
N GLY A 502 -13.05 5.62 4.11
CA GLY A 502 -12.20 6.00 5.22
C GLY A 502 -12.02 7.52 5.35
N ALA A 503 -11.91 8.25 4.23
CA ALA A 503 -11.88 9.71 4.25
C ALA A 503 -13.23 10.30 4.73
N LEU A 504 -14.36 9.81 4.21
CA LEU A 504 -15.68 10.24 4.67
C LEU A 504 -15.96 9.88 6.13
N CYS A 505 -15.47 8.73 6.59
CA CYS A 505 -15.56 8.30 7.98
C CYS A 505 -14.93 9.33 8.92
N ASN A 506 -13.72 9.78 8.61
CA ASN A 506 -13.02 10.78 9.41
C ASN A 506 -13.71 12.15 9.36
N LEU A 507 -14.17 12.57 8.18
CA LEU A 507 -14.84 13.87 7.99
C LEU A 507 -16.26 13.89 8.62
N GLY A 508 -16.99 12.78 8.55
CA GLY A 508 -18.38 12.67 9.01
C GLY A 508 -18.57 12.75 10.53
N LEU A 509 -17.48 12.62 11.31
CA LEU A 509 -17.53 12.73 12.77
C LEU A 509 -17.88 14.15 13.25
N GLU A 510 -17.37 15.17 12.55
CA GLU A 510 -17.41 16.57 13.00
C GLU A 510 -18.23 17.49 12.08
N PHE A 511 -18.32 17.17 10.78
CA PHE A 511 -18.91 18.07 9.78
C PHE A 511 -20.32 17.62 9.41
N SER A 512 -21.34 18.36 9.84
CA SER A 512 -22.75 18.10 9.49
C SER A 512 -22.99 18.11 7.98
N SER A 513 -22.30 18.98 7.25
CA SER A 513 -22.38 19.07 5.78
C SER A 513 -21.98 17.77 5.07
N VAL A 514 -21.14 16.93 5.69
CA VAL A 514 -20.80 15.61 5.15
C VAL A 514 -22.00 14.67 5.25
N LYS A 515 -22.73 14.70 6.38
CA LYS A 515 -23.94 13.88 6.58
C LYS A 515 -25.02 14.28 5.57
N GLU A 516 -25.24 15.59 5.37
CA GLU A 516 -26.17 16.11 4.37
C GLU A 516 -25.80 15.69 2.95
N ALA A 517 -24.51 15.77 2.58
CA ALA A 517 -24.02 15.34 1.27
C ALA A 517 -24.19 13.82 1.05
N VAL A 518 -23.89 13.00 2.07
CA VAL A 518 -24.06 11.54 2.02
C VAL A 518 -25.52 11.16 1.82
N LEU A 519 -26.45 11.87 2.46
CA LEU A 519 -27.88 11.69 2.26
C LEU A 519 -28.32 12.09 0.86
N SER A 520 -27.94 13.30 0.42
CA SER A 520 -28.39 13.88 -0.86
C SER A 520 -27.87 13.12 -2.08
N SER A 521 -26.72 12.47 -1.96
CA SER A 521 -26.08 11.71 -3.05
C SER A 521 -26.46 10.22 -3.09
N GLY A 522 -27.23 9.71 -2.12
CA GLY A 522 -27.50 8.27 -2.00
C GLY A 522 -26.28 7.43 -1.61
N THR A 523 -25.20 8.07 -1.14
CA THR A 523 -23.95 7.41 -0.72
C THR A 523 -24.18 6.46 0.47
N LEU A 524 -25.15 6.75 1.34
CA LEU A 524 -25.51 5.87 2.46
C LEU A 524 -25.80 4.43 2.01
N GLN A 525 -26.57 4.25 0.92
CA GLN A 525 -26.92 2.93 0.41
C GLN A 525 -25.70 2.16 -0.12
N HIS A 526 -24.68 2.87 -0.60
CA HIS A 526 -23.43 2.25 -1.02
C HIS A 526 -22.60 1.82 0.19
N LEU A 527 -22.53 2.63 1.25
CA LEU A 527 -21.85 2.26 2.51
C LEU A 527 -22.49 1.02 3.15
N VAL A 528 -23.83 0.90 3.09
CA VAL A 528 -24.56 -0.29 3.56
C VAL A 528 -24.21 -1.53 2.72
N ARG A 529 -24.10 -1.39 1.39
CA ARG A 529 -23.64 -2.48 0.52
C ARG A 529 -22.19 -2.87 0.81
N MET A 530 -21.29 -1.91 1.02
CA MET A 530 -19.90 -2.16 1.40
C MET A 530 -19.80 -2.96 2.71
N MET A 531 -20.57 -2.56 3.73
CA MET A 531 -20.66 -3.25 5.02
C MET A 531 -21.10 -4.72 4.88
N SER A 532 -21.90 -5.02 3.85
CA SER A 532 -22.43 -6.36 3.54
C SER A 532 -21.64 -7.12 2.48
N SER A 533 -20.49 -6.59 2.03
CA SER A 533 -19.67 -7.23 0.99
C SER A 533 -19.14 -8.60 1.46
N THR A 534 -19.17 -9.61 0.59
CA THR A 534 -18.61 -10.95 0.90
C THR A 534 -17.19 -11.15 0.35
N GLU A 535 -16.71 -10.23 -0.49
CA GLU A 535 -15.47 -10.41 -1.26
C GLU A 535 -14.26 -9.73 -0.61
N ASP A 536 -14.48 -8.64 0.14
CA ASP A 536 -13.41 -7.77 0.67
C ASP A 536 -13.70 -7.38 2.12
N ILE A 537 -12.90 -7.93 3.04
CA ILE A 537 -13.04 -7.66 4.48
C ILE A 537 -12.74 -6.21 4.84
N GLU A 538 -11.82 -5.55 4.13
CA GLU A 538 -11.49 -4.15 4.35
C GLU A 538 -12.64 -3.24 3.90
N MET A 539 -13.36 -3.64 2.83
CA MET A 539 -14.59 -2.96 2.42
C MET A 539 -15.68 -3.05 3.50
N ARG A 540 -15.87 -4.22 4.11
CA ARG A 540 -16.83 -4.40 5.22
C ARG A 540 -16.46 -3.51 6.41
N ILE A 541 -15.17 -3.54 6.80
CA ILE A 541 -14.65 -2.77 7.93
C ILE A 541 -14.82 -1.27 7.67
N GLN A 542 -14.40 -0.75 6.51
CA GLN A 542 -14.53 0.68 6.23
C GLN A 542 -15.98 1.13 6.06
N GLY A 543 -16.85 0.29 5.46
CA GLY A 543 -18.29 0.56 5.41
C GLY A 543 -18.89 0.69 6.81
N CYS A 544 -18.62 -0.28 7.68
CA CYS A 544 -19.09 -0.27 9.07
C CYS A 544 -18.54 0.94 9.86
N MET A 545 -17.26 1.25 9.71
CA MET A 545 -16.61 2.40 10.36
C MET A 545 -17.21 3.74 9.91
N ALA A 546 -17.45 3.91 8.61
CA ALA A 546 -18.08 5.12 8.08
C ALA A 546 -19.50 5.28 8.61
N LEU A 547 -20.30 4.21 8.59
CA LEU A 547 -21.67 4.22 9.12
C LEU A 547 -21.72 4.50 10.63
N ARG A 548 -20.77 3.96 11.41
CA ARG A 548 -20.60 4.28 12.84
C ARG A 548 -20.46 5.78 13.06
N ASN A 549 -19.58 6.44 12.31
CA ASN A 549 -19.33 7.88 12.48
C ASN A 549 -20.49 8.72 11.94
N LEU A 550 -21.17 8.29 10.87
CA LEU A 550 -22.37 8.97 10.38
C LEU A 550 -23.53 8.89 11.37
N ALA A 551 -23.70 7.75 12.06
CA ALA A 551 -24.71 7.56 13.10
C ALA A 551 -24.45 8.39 14.36
N TYR A 552 -23.19 8.76 14.63
CA TYR A 552 -22.84 9.54 15.81
C TYR A 552 -23.43 10.96 15.75
N LYS A 553 -24.22 11.36 16.76
CA LYS A 553 -24.94 12.65 16.79
C LYS A 553 -25.68 12.91 15.46
N SER A 554 -26.32 11.89 14.92
CA SER A 554 -27.20 12.00 13.77
C SER A 554 -28.57 12.56 14.18
N ASP A 555 -29.19 13.30 13.27
CA ASP A 555 -30.59 13.69 13.43
C ASP A 555 -31.53 12.49 13.23
N ASP A 556 -32.79 12.66 13.59
CA ASP A 556 -33.77 11.58 13.55
C ASP A 556 -34.11 11.14 12.11
N SER A 557 -33.98 12.05 11.14
CA SER A 557 -34.15 11.75 9.71
C SER A 557 -33.10 10.74 9.24
N LEU A 558 -31.82 10.97 9.54
CA LEU A 558 -30.74 10.08 9.16
C LEU A 558 -30.88 8.71 9.84
N LYS A 559 -31.29 8.65 11.11
CA LYS A 559 -31.55 7.39 11.82
C LYS A 559 -32.67 6.59 11.16
N GLU A 560 -33.77 7.25 10.80
CA GLU A 560 -34.88 6.59 10.09
C GLU A 560 -34.42 6.00 8.75
N ILE A 561 -33.69 6.78 7.95
CA ILE A 561 -33.17 6.32 6.66
C ILE A 561 -32.19 5.17 6.87
N PHE A 562 -31.34 5.24 7.90
CA PHE A 562 -30.43 4.15 8.26
C PHE A 562 -31.18 2.87 8.60
N MET A 563 -32.19 2.93 9.49
CA MET A 563 -32.97 1.75 9.90
C MET A 563 -33.82 1.17 8.76
N LYS A 564 -34.20 1.99 7.77
CA LYS A 564 -34.83 1.53 6.53
C LYS A 564 -33.82 0.84 5.59
N ALA A 565 -32.56 1.27 5.59
CA ALA A 565 -31.51 0.75 4.71
C ALA A 565 -30.83 -0.51 5.27
N VAL A 566 -30.67 -0.62 6.59
CA VAL A 566 -30.02 -1.74 7.28
C VAL A 566 -31.04 -2.47 8.13
N THR A 567 -31.20 -3.76 7.91
CA THR A 567 -32.08 -4.59 8.76
C THR A 567 -31.38 -4.99 10.06
N TRP A 568 -32.15 -5.22 11.12
CA TRP A 568 -31.58 -5.72 12.38
C TRP A 568 -30.81 -7.04 12.22
N PRO A 569 -31.29 -8.07 11.49
CA PRO A 569 -30.52 -9.29 11.26
C PRO A 569 -29.15 -9.04 10.59
N GLN A 570 -29.06 -8.08 9.67
CA GLN A 570 -27.77 -7.68 9.08
C GLN A 570 -26.86 -7.07 10.14
N MET A 571 -27.36 -6.16 10.98
CA MET A 571 -26.58 -5.58 12.08
C MET A 571 -26.12 -6.66 13.07
N ARG A 572 -27.03 -7.56 13.46
CA ARG A 572 -26.76 -8.66 14.38
C ARG A 572 -25.66 -9.59 13.84
N SER A 573 -25.69 -9.91 12.55
CA SER A 573 -24.63 -10.72 11.92
C SER A 573 -23.23 -10.08 11.98
N LEU A 574 -23.13 -8.74 12.00
CA LEU A 574 -21.85 -8.04 12.13
C LEU A 574 -21.35 -8.02 13.57
N ILE A 575 -22.27 -7.92 14.54
CA ILE A 575 -21.97 -8.03 15.98
C ILE A 575 -21.46 -9.45 16.31
N ASP A 576 -21.98 -10.46 15.62
CA ASP A 576 -21.60 -11.88 15.79
C ASP A 576 -20.49 -12.35 14.83
N SER A 577 -19.92 -11.44 14.04
CA SER A 577 -18.92 -11.77 13.03
C SER A 577 -17.66 -12.39 13.64
N GLU A 578 -17.07 -13.40 12.99
CA GLU A 578 -15.78 -13.97 13.38
C GLU A 578 -14.63 -12.94 13.30
N GLU A 579 -14.73 -11.94 12.42
CA GLU A 579 -13.79 -10.83 12.36
C GLU A 579 -14.03 -9.84 13.51
N LEU A 580 -13.15 -9.87 14.51
CA LEU A 580 -13.20 -9.02 15.72
C LEU A 580 -13.20 -7.52 15.42
N ARG A 581 -12.55 -7.09 14.32
CA ARG A 581 -12.51 -5.66 13.92
C ARG A 581 -13.89 -5.11 13.52
N LEU A 582 -14.87 -5.97 13.23
CA LEU A 582 -16.24 -5.55 12.89
C LEU A 582 -17.16 -5.45 14.11
N GLN A 583 -17.00 -6.32 15.10
CA GLN A 583 -17.93 -6.44 16.22
C GLN A 583 -18.08 -5.13 17.00
N GLY A 584 -16.95 -4.50 17.37
CA GLY A 584 -16.93 -3.24 18.12
C GLY A 584 -17.60 -2.09 17.36
N PRO A 585 -17.19 -1.79 16.12
CA PRO A 585 -17.84 -0.78 15.29
C PRO A 585 -19.34 -1.04 15.07
N ALA A 586 -19.76 -2.29 14.88
CA ALA A 586 -21.16 -2.66 14.70
C ALA A 586 -22.00 -2.37 15.97
N MET A 587 -21.54 -2.81 17.14
CA MET A 587 -22.19 -2.49 18.41
C MET A 587 -22.21 -0.98 18.66
N CYS A 588 -21.16 -0.26 18.25
CA CYS A 588 -21.12 1.19 18.35
C CYS A 588 -22.17 1.89 17.44
N ILE A 589 -22.54 1.32 16.29
CA ILE A 589 -23.64 1.85 15.48
C ILE A 589 -24.93 1.78 16.29
N VAL A 590 -25.26 0.62 16.87
CA VAL A 590 -26.46 0.44 17.70
C VAL A 590 -26.46 1.43 18.85
N ARG A 591 -25.34 1.56 19.56
CA ARG A 591 -25.14 2.57 20.62
C ARG A 591 -25.47 3.98 20.15
N ASN A 592 -24.93 4.37 18.99
CA ASN A 592 -25.09 5.72 18.44
C ASN A 592 -26.53 5.99 17.98
N LEU A 593 -27.23 4.98 17.43
CA LEU A 593 -28.64 5.10 17.06
C LEU A 593 -29.54 5.27 18.29
N CYS A 594 -29.21 4.62 19.41
CA CYS A 594 -29.89 4.80 20.70
C CYS A 594 -29.67 6.20 21.31
N MET A 595 -28.76 7.04 20.79
CA MET A 595 -28.60 8.41 21.26
C MET A 595 -29.74 9.28 20.72
N GLY A 596 -30.65 9.78 21.56
CA GLY A 596 -31.72 10.66 21.09
C GLY A 596 -32.87 10.79 22.08
N TYR A 597 -33.92 11.48 21.68
CA TYR A 597 -35.16 11.61 22.44
C TYR A 597 -36.07 10.39 22.20
N GLU A 598 -37.16 10.34 22.96
CA GLU A 598 -38.04 9.17 23.10
C GLU A 598 -38.55 8.59 21.77
N PRO A 599 -39.03 9.36 20.76
CA PRO A 599 -39.51 8.79 19.50
C PRO A 599 -38.42 8.03 18.74
N SER A 600 -37.20 8.56 18.72
CA SER A 600 -36.06 7.96 18.03
C SER A 600 -35.60 6.68 18.71
N LEU A 601 -35.58 6.67 20.05
CA LEU A 601 -35.25 5.47 20.82
C LEU A 601 -36.30 4.37 20.58
N GLN A 602 -37.59 4.71 20.60
CA GLN A 602 -38.65 3.74 20.35
C GLN A 602 -38.57 3.15 18.94
N ALA A 603 -38.18 3.94 17.94
CA ALA A 603 -37.94 3.43 16.59
C ALA A 603 -36.80 2.39 16.55
N VAL A 604 -35.70 2.62 17.27
CA VAL A 604 -34.58 1.65 17.37
C VAL A 604 -35.01 0.37 18.09
N LEU A 605 -35.82 0.48 19.14
CA LEU A 605 -36.35 -0.68 19.86
C LEU A 605 -37.33 -1.48 18.99
N ASN A 606 -38.14 -0.82 18.16
CA ASN A 606 -38.98 -1.50 17.18
C ASN A 606 -38.14 -2.17 16.09
N TRP A 607 -37.04 -1.53 15.68
CA TRP A 607 -36.12 -2.06 14.67
C TRP A 607 -35.40 -3.33 15.15
N GLY A 608 -34.88 -3.33 16.38
CA GLY A 608 -34.21 -4.49 16.96
C GLY A 608 -35.14 -5.52 17.62
N GLY A 609 -36.39 -5.13 17.92
CA GLY A 609 -37.36 -5.97 18.61
C GLY A 609 -36.87 -6.47 19.98
N SER A 610 -37.35 -7.65 20.38
CA SER A 610 -36.89 -8.32 21.60
C SER A 610 -35.44 -8.81 21.51
N ASP A 611 -34.94 -9.04 20.28
CA ASP A 611 -33.59 -9.56 20.05
C ASP A 611 -32.49 -8.55 20.40
N LEU A 612 -32.76 -7.24 20.33
CA LEU A 612 -31.81 -6.23 20.77
C LEU A 612 -31.43 -6.38 22.24
N LEU A 613 -32.39 -6.61 23.14
CA LEU A 613 -32.08 -6.79 24.55
C LEU A 613 -31.33 -8.10 24.80
N ALA A 614 -31.78 -9.19 24.17
CA ALA A 614 -31.10 -10.50 24.24
C ALA A 614 -29.65 -10.41 23.73
N CYS A 615 -29.43 -9.64 22.67
CA CYS A 615 -28.11 -9.37 22.11
C CYS A 615 -27.20 -8.64 23.08
N LEU A 616 -27.71 -7.62 23.77
CA LEU A 616 -26.96 -6.89 24.79
C LEU A 616 -26.64 -7.80 25.99
N GLU A 617 -27.59 -8.61 26.45
CA GLU A 617 -27.34 -9.59 27.51
C GLU A 617 -26.24 -10.57 27.14
N GLU A 618 -26.32 -11.18 25.95
CA GLU A 618 -25.30 -12.11 25.48
C GLU A 618 -23.91 -11.47 25.42
N LYS A 619 -23.78 -10.26 24.85
CA LYS A 619 -22.47 -9.61 24.72
C LYS A 619 -21.92 -9.05 26.03
N ILE A 620 -22.78 -8.78 27.02
CA ILE A 620 -22.37 -8.32 28.36
C ILE A 620 -22.08 -9.51 29.29
N ASP A 621 -22.64 -10.69 29.00
CA ASP A 621 -22.43 -11.89 29.78
C ASP A 621 -20.92 -12.16 29.98
N PRO A 622 -20.43 -12.22 31.23
CA PRO A 622 -19.04 -12.52 31.53
C PRO A 622 -18.54 -13.85 30.92
N THR A 623 -19.45 -14.78 30.61
CA THR A 623 -19.14 -16.08 30.01
C THR A 623 -19.02 -16.05 28.47
N SER A 624 -19.48 -14.98 27.81
CA SER A 624 -19.54 -14.88 26.34
C SER A 624 -18.18 -14.73 25.65
N CYS A 625 -17.09 -14.55 26.41
CA CYS A 625 -15.75 -14.24 25.91
C CYS A 625 -15.70 -13.05 24.93
N ALA A 626 -16.69 -12.15 24.97
CA ALA A 626 -16.73 -10.98 24.11
C ALA A 626 -15.54 -10.04 24.36
N HIS A 627 -15.03 -9.42 23.30
CA HIS A 627 -13.94 -8.45 23.42
C HIS A 627 -14.39 -7.22 24.20
N SER A 628 -13.53 -6.68 25.08
CA SER A 628 -13.89 -5.59 26.00
C SER A 628 -14.48 -4.34 25.33
N SER A 629 -14.08 -4.02 24.09
CA SER A 629 -14.66 -2.90 23.33
C SER A 629 -16.12 -3.15 22.92
N VAL A 630 -16.50 -4.40 22.65
CA VAL A 630 -17.89 -4.77 22.35
C VAL A 630 -18.74 -4.64 23.60
N VAL A 631 -18.24 -5.16 24.73
CA VAL A 631 -18.89 -5.06 26.05
C VAL A 631 -19.09 -3.60 26.43
N GLU A 632 -18.07 -2.75 26.24
CA GLU A 632 -18.15 -1.31 26.51
C GLU A 632 -19.27 -0.65 25.69
N HIS A 633 -19.32 -0.89 24.38
CA HIS A 633 -20.36 -0.33 23.53
C HIS A 633 -21.75 -0.89 23.84
N ALA A 634 -21.86 -2.17 24.23
CA ALA A 634 -23.10 -2.77 24.68
C ALA A 634 -23.60 -2.10 25.97
N LEU A 635 -22.73 -1.92 26.98
CA LEU A 635 -23.08 -1.23 28.22
C LEU A 635 -23.53 0.21 27.96
N TYR A 636 -22.82 0.97 27.12
CA TYR A 636 -23.26 2.32 26.77
C TYR A 636 -24.54 2.36 25.92
N THR A 637 -24.86 1.29 25.18
CA THR A 637 -26.17 1.13 24.54
C THR A 637 -27.25 1.01 25.61
N VAL A 638 -27.02 0.21 26.66
CA VAL A 638 -27.91 0.10 27.81
C VAL A 638 -28.03 1.46 28.53
N VAL A 639 -26.94 2.20 28.75
CA VAL A 639 -26.99 3.56 29.31
C VAL A 639 -27.93 4.45 28.52
N ASN A 640 -27.83 4.44 27.19
CA ASN A 640 -28.69 5.24 26.31
C ASN A 640 -30.15 4.77 26.31
N MET A 641 -30.42 3.46 26.43
CA MET A 641 -31.78 2.93 26.57
C MET A 641 -32.41 3.32 27.91
N LEU A 642 -31.63 3.26 28.99
CA LEU A 642 -32.02 3.70 30.33
C LEU A 642 -32.17 5.21 30.43
N ALA A 643 -31.63 5.95 29.44
CA ALA A 643 -31.82 7.37 29.35
C ALA A 643 -33.21 7.78 28.84
N GLY A 644 -34.07 6.81 28.49
CA GLY A 644 -35.46 7.01 28.06
C GLY A 644 -36.49 6.91 29.22
N TRP A 645 -37.75 6.68 28.84
CA TRP A 645 -38.91 6.50 29.74
C TRP A 645 -38.91 5.19 30.54
N GLU A 646 -39.78 5.11 31.56
CA GLU A 646 -39.81 4.07 32.60
C GLU A 646 -39.97 2.64 32.10
N LYS A 647 -40.70 2.41 31.01
CA LYS A 647 -40.90 1.07 30.43
C LYS A 647 -39.58 0.37 30.09
N GLN A 648 -38.53 1.12 29.77
CA GLN A 648 -37.25 0.58 29.33
C GLN A 648 -36.39 0.22 30.55
N LYS A 649 -36.49 1.05 31.60
CA LYS A 649 -35.92 0.76 32.92
C LYS A 649 -36.56 -0.51 33.51
N GLU A 650 -37.88 -0.67 33.40
CA GLU A 650 -38.58 -1.89 33.81
C GLU A 650 -38.14 -3.12 33.02
N ALA A 651 -38.05 -3.03 31.70
CA ALA A 651 -37.57 -4.14 30.86
C ALA A 651 -36.15 -4.59 31.24
N VAL A 652 -35.23 -3.64 31.43
CA VAL A 652 -33.86 -3.93 31.91
C VAL A 652 -33.91 -4.55 33.31
N MET A 653 -34.77 -4.07 34.19
CA MET A 653 -34.91 -4.62 35.55
C MET A 653 -35.55 -6.01 35.58
N GLN A 654 -36.31 -6.41 34.57
CA GLN A 654 -36.84 -7.78 34.44
C GLN A 654 -35.83 -8.75 33.81
N SER A 655 -34.80 -8.23 33.15
CA SER A 655 -33.73 -8.98 32.50
C SER A 655 -32.64 -9.46 33.48
N ASN A 656 -31.61 -10.17 32.99
CA ASN A 656 -30.43 -10.57 33.76
C ASN A 656 -29.35 -9.47 33.83
N LEU A 657 -29.53 -8.35 33.13
CA LEU A 657 -28.58 -7.22 33.14
C LEU A 657 -28.24 -6.71 34.55
N PRO A 658 -29.17 -6.57 35.52
CA PRO A 658 -28.82 -6.12 36.87
C PRO A 658 -27.76 -7.03 37.53
N THR A 659 -27.89 -8.35 37.36
CA THR A 659 -26.91 -9.32 37.89
C THR A 659 -25.56 -9.18 37.20
N MET A 660 -25.55 -9.01 35.87
CA MET A 660 -24.32 -8.84 35.10
C MET A 660 -23.60 -7.52 35.45
N LEU A 661 -24.35 -6.42 35.61
CA LEU A 661 -23.81 -5.14 36.09
C LEU A 661 -23.13 -5.32 37.46
N MET A 662 -23.78 -6.03 38.38
CA MET A 662 -23.20 -6.34 39.69
C MET A 662 -21.92 -7.17 39.59
N HIS A 663 -21.85 -8.13 38.67
CA HIS A 663 -20.62 -8.89 38.43
C HIS A 663 -19.50 -7.98 37.93
N ILE A 664 -19.76 -7.14 36.92
CA ILE A 664 -18.79 -6.18 36.37
C ILE A 664 -18.28 -5.22 37.45
N LEU A 665 -19.17 -4.68 38.29
CA LEU A 665 -18.79 -3.76 39.37
C LEU A 665 -17.91 -4.42 40.45
N ARG A 666 -18.02 -5.73 40.64
CA ARG A 666 -17.18 -6.51 41.57
C ARG A 666 -15.83 -6.91 40.97
N THR A 667 -15.63 -6.72 39.66
CA THR A 667 -14.34 -7.04 39.04
C THR A 667 -13.22 -6.15 39.56
N SER A 668 -12.01 -6.72 39.62
CA SER A 668 -10.82 -5.97 39.98
C SER A 668 -10.46 -4.95 38.90
N PRO A 669 -9.85 -3.81 39.26
CA PRO A 669 -9.37 -2.84 38.29
C PRO A 669 -8.38 -3.50 37.29
N PRO A 670 -8.31 -3.01 36.05
CA PRO A 670 -7.36 -3.55 35.07
C PRO A 670 -5.94 -3.50 35.65
N ALA A 671 -5.23 -4.63 35.57
CA ALA A 671 -3.94 -4.84 36.25
C ALA A 671 -2.75 -4.05 35.66
N THR A 672 -2.97 -3.30 34.58
CA THR A 672 -1.90 -2.64 33.80
C THR A 672 -1.87 -1.12 34.03
N PRO A 673 -0.67 -0.49 34.10
CA PRO A 673 -0.53 0.95 34.22
C PRO A 673 -1.22 1.71 33.07
N ALA A 674 -1.64 2.94 33.35
CA ALA A 674 -2.40 3.85 32.48
C ALA A 674 -1.77 4.20 31.10
N SER A 675 -0.62 3.63 30.74
CA SER A 675 0.04 3.83 29.44
C SER A 675 -0.58 3.04 28.29
N LEU A 676 -1.37 2.00 28.58
CA LEU A 676 -2.28 1.35 27.64
C LEU A 676 -3.71 1.71 28.09
N GLN A 677 -4.48 2.39 27.24
CA GLN A 677 -5.89 2.74 27.47
C GLN A 677 -6.74 1.47 27.66
N THR A 678 -6.67 0.86 28.84
CA THR A 678 -7.54 -0.26 29.21
C THR A 678 -8.87 0.31 29.66
N LEU A 679 -9.94 -0.14 29.02
CA LEU A 679 -11.30 0.34 29.24
C LEU A 679 -11.79 -0.13 30.62
N ASP A 680 -12.11 0.81 31.51
CA ASP A 680 -12.68 0.48 32.82
C ASP A 680 -14.20 0.28 32.69
N LEU A 681 -14.63 -0.96 32.42
CA LEU A 681 -16.03 -1.33 32.21
C LEU A 681 -16.95 -1.04 33.40
N ARG A 682 -16.39 -0.78 34.59
CA ARG A 682 -17.15 -0.36 35.77
C ARG A 682 -17.75 1.03 35.59
N VAL A 683 -17.13 1.90 34.78
CA VAL A 683 -17.64 3.24 34.48
C VAL A 683 -19.01 3.19 33.78
N PRO A 684 -19.15 2.55 32.60
CA PRO A 684 -20.46 2.42 31.97
C PRO A 684 -21.45 1.58 32.80
N ALA A 685 -20.99 0.60 33.59
CA ALA A 685 -21.88 -0.12 34.50
C ALA A 685 -22.47 0.78 35.61
N LEU A 686 -21.67 1.67 36.20
CA LEU A 686 -22.16 2.66 37.17
C LEU A 686 -23.13 3.65 36.54
N TRP A 687 -22.90 4.06 35.28
CA TRP A 687 -23.86 4.87 34.54
C TRP A 687 -25.23 4.18 34.42
N CYS A 688 -25.26 2.88 34.14
CA CYS A 688 -26.52 2.12 34.13
C CYS A 688 -27.20 2.16 35.50
N ILE A 689 -26.46 1.95 36.60
CA ILE A 689 -27.02 2.01 37.96
C ILE A 689 -27.60 3.40 38.24
N ILE A 690 -26.86 4.47 37.94
CA ILE A 690 -27.31 5.85 38.14
C ILE A 690 -28.62 6.11 37.39
N ASN A 691 -28.70 5.74 36.10
CA ASN A 691 -29.93 5.94 35.31
C ASN A 691 -31.10 5.07 35.83
N LEU A 692 -30.83 3.88 36.37
CA LEU A 692 -31.83 3.00 36.97
C LEU A 692 -32.38 3.50 38.32
N VAL A 693 -31.65 4.34 39.05
CA VAL A 693 -32.10 4.88 40.35
C VAL A 693 -32.44 6.37 40.30
N TRP A 694 -32.34 6.99 39.13
CA TRP A 694 -32.63 8.40 38.97
C TRP A 694 -34.11 8.70 39.19
N LEU A 695 -34.40 9.57 40.15
CA LEU A 695 -35.75 10.01 40.49
C LEU A 695 -36.26 11.01 39.45
N GLN A 696 -37.42 10.75 38.85
CA GLN A 696 -38.04 11.64 37.86
C GLN A 696 -39.55 11.76 38.12
N GLY A 697 -40.01 12.96 38.50
CA GLY A 697 -41.43 13.27 38.67
C GLY A 697 -42.18 12.40 39.68
N SER A 698 -43.47 12.13 39.42
CA SER A 698 -44.41 11.36 40.27
C SER A 698 -44.23 9.83 40.24
N MET A 699 -43.09 9.33 39.76
CA MET A 699 -42.80 7.90 39.57
C MET A 699 -42.03 7.29 40.75
N GLN A 700 -42.26 7.74 41.98
CA GLN A 700 -41.48 7.34 43.15
C GLN A 700 -41.57 5.84 43.45
N SER A 701 -42.78 5.25 43.36
CA SER A 701 -43.00 3.83 43.66
C SER A 701 -42.20 2.90 42.73
N ALA A 702 -42.09 3.25 41.44
CA ALA A 702 -41.32 2.47 40.48
C ALA A 702 -39.81 2.55 40.73
N VAL A 703 -39.29 3.70 41.16
CA VAL A 703 -37.88 3.87 41.53
C VAL A 703 -37.56 3.08 42.81
N SER A 704 -38.42 3.15 43.84
CA SER A 704 -38.27 2.38 45.07
C SER A 704 -38.19 0.88 44.82
N LEU A 705 -39.07 0.32 43.97
CA LEU A 705 -39.04 -1.10 43.63
C LEU A 705 -37.72 -1.50 42.94
N ARG A 706 -37.20 -0.64 42.07
CA ARG A 706 -35.90 -0.87 41.40
C ARG A 706 -34.75 -0.82 42.38
N VAL A 707 -34.72 0.18 43.27
CA VAL A 707 -33.72 0.31 44.32
C VAL A 707 -33.75 -0.91 45.24
N GLN A 708 -34.93 -1.38 45.65
CA GLN A 708 -35.06 -2.58 46.49
C GLN A 708 -34.45 -3.80 45.82
N LYS A 709 -34.78 -4.06 44.54
CA LYS A 709 -34.18 -5.18 43.79
C LYS A 709 -32.66 -5.06 43.70
N LEU A 710 -32.11 -3.86 43.49
CA LEU A 710 -30.65 -3.66 43.48
C LEU A 710 -30.03 -3.87 44.87
N ARG A 711 -30.71 -3.48 45.95
CA ARG A 711 -30.30 -3.78 47.34
C ARG A 711 -30.24 -5.28 47.59
N ASP A 712 -31.24 -6.03 47.14
CA ASP A 712 -31.28 -7.49 47.25
C ASP A 712 -30.11 -8.17 46.51
N LEU A 713 -29.61 -7.55 45.42
CA LEU A 713 -28.42 -7.98 44.70
C LEU A 713 -27.08 -7.54 45.34
N GLY A 714 -27.14 -6.75 46.42
CA GLY A 714 -25.98 -6.27 47.16
C GLY A 714 -25.31 -5.02 46.59
N ILE A 715 -26.05 -4.13 45.90
CA ILE A 715 -25.47 -2.90 45.31
C ILE A 715 -24.77 -2.00 46.34
N VAL A 716 -25.32 -1.89 47.55
CA VAL A 716 -24.84 -0.96 48.58
C VAL A 716 -23.41 -1.28 49.00
N GLU A 717 -23.12 -2.56 49.29
CA GLU A 717 -21.78 -3.01 49.67
C GLU A 717 -20.77 -2.77 48.53
N VAL A 718 -21.19 -3.04 47.29
CA VAL A 718 -20.34 -2.82 46.12
C VAL A 718 -20.02 -1.34 45.93
N LEU A 719 -21.01 -0.45 46.04
CA LEU A 719 -20.79 1.00 45.92
C LEU A 719 -19.90 1.52 47.05
N GLN A 720 -20.12 1.10 48.30
CA GLN A 720 -19.28 1.47 49.45
C GLN A 720 -17.81 1.09 49.21
N ASN A 721 -17.55 -0.10 48.67
CA ASN A 721 -16.19 -0.52 48.32
C ASN A 721 -15.60 0.33 47.18
N LEU A 722 -16.38 0.61 46.13
CA LEU A 722 -15.93 1.38 44.97
C LEU A 722 -15.66 2.86 45.26
N GLN A 723 -16.38 3.47 46.20
CA GLN A 723 -16.15 4.86 46.62
C GLN A 723 -14.78 5.09 47.26
N HIS A 724 -14.16 4.05 47.79
CA HIS A 724 -12.82 4.10 48.38
C HIS A 724 -11.72 3.62 47.41
N SER A 725 -12.08 3.30 46.16
CA SER A 725 -11.15 2.85 45.13
C SER A 725 -10.16 3.95 44.74
N ARG A 726 -8.87 3.72 45.03
CA ARG A 726 -7.77 4.64 44.64
C ARG A 726 -7.34 4.51 43.18
N ASN A 727 -7.85 3.49 42.47
CA ASN A 727 -7.34 3.07 41.16
C ASN A 727 -8.06 3.74 39.98
N SER A 728 -9.25 4.31 40.19
CA SER A 728 -9.98 5.05 39.17
C SER A 728 -10.84 6.14 39.81
N ARG A 729 -10.45 7.41 39.60
CA ARG A 729 -11.21 8.57 40.09
C ARG A 729 -12.62 8.60 39.50
N ASP A 730 -12.76 8.20 38.24
CA ASP A 730 -14.02 8.22 37.51
C ASP A 730 -15.06 7.24 38.09
N VAL A 731 -14.59 6.05 38.48
CA VAL A 731 -15.37 5.03 39.20
C VAL A 731 -15.75 5.51 40.59
N CYS A 732 -14.80 6.09 41.33
CA CYS A 732 -15.04 6.60 42.68
C CYS A 732 -16.16 7.66 42.71
N GLU A 733 -16.07 8.69 41.86
CA GLU A 733 -17.07 9.77 41.84
C GLU A 733 -18.46 9.30 41.38
N ARG A 734 -18.51 8.37 40.42
CA ARG A 734 -19.79 7.76 40.01
C ARG A 734 -20.39 6.85 41.07
N ALA A 735 -19.56 6.12 41.81
CA ALA A 735 -20.03 5.29 42.90
C ALA A 735 -20.61 6.12 44.07
N LYS A 736 -20.05 7.30 44.34
CA LYS A 736 -20.63 8.28 45.27
C LYS A 736 -21.98 8.77 44.76
N THR A 737 -22.02 9.23 43.51
CA THR A 737 -23.26 9.70 42.87
C THR A 737 -24.37 8.64 42.91
N ALA A 738 -24.06 7.38 42.59
CA ALA A 738 -25.04 6.29 42.63
C ALA A 738 -25.56 6.04 44.06
N MET A 739 -24.69 6.13 45.07
CA MET A 739 -25.06 5.93 46.46
C MET A 739 -25.93 7.08 46.98
N ASP A 740 -25.57 8.33 46.70
CA ASP A 740 -26.34 9.51 47.07
C ASP A 740 -27.78 9.41 46.52
N ARG A 741 -27.94 8.90 45.29
CA ARG A 741 -29.26 8.69 44.68
C ARG A 741 -30.05 7.55 45.33
N ILE A 742 -29.39 6.47 45.73
CA ILE A 742 -30.02 5.36 46.46
C ILE A 742 -30.43 5.78 47.88
N GLU A 743 -29.66 6.65 48.53
CA GLU A 743 -29.97 7.19 49.86
C GLU A 743 -31.13 8.18 49.81
N ALA A 744 -31.15 9.06 48.81
CA ALA A 744 -32.26 9.99 48.62
C ALA A 744 -33.63 9.27 48.58
N VAL A 745 -33.72 8.10 47.93
CA VAL A 745 -34.96 7.31 47.89
C VAL A 745 -35.39 6.82 49.28
N LYS A 746 -34.45 6.48 50.16
CA LYS A 746 -34.71 6.02 51.53
C LYS A 746 -35.21 7.14 52.44
N ASP A 747 -34.64 8.34 52.29
CA ASP A 747 -35.04 9.51 53.08
C ASP A 747 -36.49 9.91 52.77
N PHE A 748 -36.98 9.67 51.55
CA PHE A 748 -38.39 9.85 51.19
C PHE A 748 -39.31 8.73 51.68
N GLU A 749 -38.86 7.46 51.66
CA GLU A 749 -39.63 6.33 52.22
C GLU A 749 -39.85 6.45 53.73
N THR A 750 -38.94 7.12 54.44
CA THR A 750 -38.97 7.28 55.90
C THR A 750 -39.67 8.56 56.37
N SER A 751 -39.78 9.60 55.52
CA SER A 751 -40.33 10.91 55.93
C SER A 751 -41.84 11.06 55.74
N GLY A 752 -42.54 10.17 55.03
CA GLY A 752 -44.01 10.03 55.05
C GLY A 752 -44.86 11.23 54.60
N ASP A 753 -44.28 12.41 54.36
CA ASP A 753 -45.00 13.64 54.05
C ASP A 753 -44.95 13.92 52.54
N GLY A 754 -46.07 13.65 51.87
CA GLY A 754 -46.27 13.90 50.43
C GLY A 754 -46.38 15.37 50.04
N ASN A 755 -45.74 16.31 50.74
CA ASN A 755 -46.03 17.74 50.60
C ASN A 755 -44.79 18.67 50.58
N GLN A 756 -43.72 18.25 49.91
CA GLN A 756 -42.59 19.15 49.59
C GLN A 756 -42.09 19.03 48.14
N ALA A 757 -42.95 18.61 47.21
CA ALA A 757 -42.66 18.63 45.77
C ALA A 757 -43.33 19.85 45.10
N SER A 758 -43.03 21.07 45.56
CA SER A 758 -43.51 22.30 44.91
C SER A 758 -42.46 23.41 44.82
N ARG A 759 -41.18 23.04 44.71
CA ARG A 759 -40.10 23.92 44.25
C ARG A 759 -39.14 23.07 43.42
N ASP A 760 -39.04 23.42 42.15
CA ASP A 760 -38.20 22.84 41.09
C ASP A 760 -38.94 21.99 40.03
N GLU A 761 -40.01 22.55 39.44
CA GLU A 761 -40.58 22.07 38.16
C GLU A 761 -39.70 22.41 36.93
N ASP A 762 -38.50 22.96 37.12
CA ASP A 762 -37.57 23.33 36.03
C ASP A 762 -36.25 22.53 36.02
N ILE A 763 -36.19 21.34 36.65
CA ILE A 763 -35.04 20.45 36.50
C ILE A 763 -35.42 19.23 35.66
N ILE A 764 -35.72 19.49 34.38
CA ILE A 764 -35.33 18.58 33.30
C ILE A 764 -33.79 18.65 33.20
N GLY A 765 -33.10 18.22 34.26
CA GLY A 765 -31.65 18.06 34.31
C GLY A 765 -31.28 16.71 33.69
N PRO A 766 -30.15 16.61 32.97
CA PRO A 766 -30.01 15.66 31.88
C PRO A 766 -30.02 14.23 32.42
N ILE A 767 -30.97 13.45 31.94
CA ILE A 767 -30.78 12.00 31.93
C ILE A 767 -29.46 11.75 31.21
N MET A 768 -28.55 11.05 31.88
CA MET A 768 -27.16 11.03 31.46
C MET A 768 -27.01 10.12 30.24
N ARG A 769 -26.90 10.76 29.08
CA ARG A 769 -26.66 10.11 27.79
C ARG A 769 -25.16 9.93 27.60
N ALA A 770 -24.77 8.74 27.15
CA ALA A 770 -23.38 8.47 26.85
C ALA A 770 -22.96 9.26 25.60
N SER A 771 -22.16 10.32 25.78
CA SER A 771 -21.25 10.81 24.75
C SER A 771 -19.87 10.24 25.06
N PRO A 772 -19.20 9.57 24.11
CA PRO A 772 -17.93 8.87 24.36
C PRO A 772 -16.71 9.82 24.40
N TRP A 773 -16.91 11.10 24.70
CA TRP A 773 -15.87 12.14 24.77
C TRP A 773 -16.01 12.95 26.04
#